data_AF-A0AAD6TG71-F1
#
_entry.id   AF-A0AAD6TG71-F1
#
_cell.length_a   1.000
_cell.length_b   1.000
_cell.length_c   1.000
_cell.angle_alpha   90.00
_cell.angle_beta   90.00
_cell.angle_gamma   90.00
#
_symmetry.space_group_name_H-M   'P 1'
#
loop_
_entity.id
_entity.type
_entity.pdbx_description
1 polymer ?
#
loop_
_entity_poly.entity_id
_entity_poly.type
_entity_poly.pdbx_seq_one_letter_code
_entity_poly.pdbx_strand_id
1 'polypeptide(L)'
;MDARHPSSPRTSVYVAVPLAPYPILHRVPSTSLKENEPWRVSTATMDESAASSFLKRKLSYSYETPNQFPMTVMKKPKLVSDFVMVGPAASEPPPPSYIYCHQCGKKRDKEVSAHCSYVEVYVVASDRPAKTRRCHNKYCKSCLKNRYNEDIDAIKANTATNGVQNGHLGEPYEYKCPKCRDVCNCSRCRKAKGLDPTGRFTNSTNAPAEKQPKPVADGAAKTDEAKAKHAPRQKAKAYVGPLPTLKWAKLRTNLPVEDAEARFHIREFVLRFFSKALPKAHLDELEHIGGNGRNRYDEEESIPWVSEACLKSILLAFLGVLAEEETNNTIKKAIQMGSKEMRAAGVGLAKMWQILASLRDALDASEPDSADGDDSEESDTIPSFPDPLPLPDSAINSSRRTRSTGSLIIDTIQMIPVVLGLIDAVVESTVIRTEIDKGAKESKDVARDVKDATRNANDMWEKAKKETENVKEQEFKARREAHKQLLQDIEGAGKVAMNRFNPRFAPLGGDRDGRLYYALSPGASDIESAFEFLSSMATETDDASRNSKAKRKRRPKREDERSSLKEWSWFVAVWGKKPPPDLGTLPFKPIANGGEEDDESDDDEVVDKWWAIWQPAEIRKLATWITLKYRLNENTVSSASSSGSSASTPSSDNAAGYDARAVQMSPHPSKLELLALVANLDDYAMGLEFRVRDGDMANTTGTTVDLDKGKARAA
;
A
#
# COMPACT_ATOMS: atom_id res chain seq x y z
N MET A 1 57.03 15.25 -13.54
CA MET A 1 56.35 14.76 -12.33
C MET A 1 55.68 15.98 -11.71
N ASP A 2 54.52 16.33 -12.22
CA ASP A 2 53.74 17.46 -11.71
C ASP A 2 52.57 16.91 -10.91
N ALA A 3 52.63 17.12 -9.58
CA ALA A 3 51.59 16.73 -8.66
C ALA A 3 50.39 17.66 -8.84
N ARG A 4 49.33 17.17 -9.50
CA ARG A 4 48.03 17.85 -9.51
C ARG A 4 47.41 17.75 -8.11
N HIS A 5 47.08 18.91 -7.54
CA HIS A 5 46.35 19.01 -6.28
C HIS A 5 44.98 18.34 -6.38
N PRO A 6 44.52 17.60 -5.35
CA PRO A 6 43.16 17.08 -5.31
C PRO A 6 42.17 18.24 -5.15
N SER A 7 41.22 18.32 -6.07
CA SER A 7 40.08 19.22 -5.99
C SER A 7 39.22 18.89 -4.76
N SER A 8 38.82 19.94 -4.04
CA SER A 8 37.96 19.85 -2.85
C SER A 8 36.61 19.20 -3.21
N PRO A 9 36.04 18.34 -2.34
CA PRO A 9 34.71 17.79 -2.56
C PRO A 9 33.68 18.92 -2.60
N ARG A 10 32.93 19.01 -3.71
CA ARG A 10 31.75 19.88 -3.82
C ARG A 10 30.67 19.35 -2.86
N THR A 11 30.43 20.06 -1.78
CA THR A 11 29.22 19.89 -0.97
C THR A 11 28.01 20.30 -1.80
N SER A 12 27.24 19.32 -2.28
CA SER A 12 25.94 19.56 -2.89
C SER A 12 24.98 20.09 -1.83
N VAL A 13 24.74 21.41 -1.85
CA VAL A 13 23.67 22.04 -1.07
C VAL A 13 22.36 21.70 -1.79
N TYR A 14 21.57 20.78 -1.23
CA TYR A 14 20.20 20.55 -1.68
C TYR A 14 19.37 21.79 -1.34
N VAL A 15 19.07 22.59 -2.36
CA VAL A 15 18.09 23.67 -2.25
C VAL A 15 16.71 23.02 -2.26
N ALA A 16 15.98 23.10 -1.15
CA ALA A 16 14.60 22.68 -1.07
C ALA A 16 13.76 23.55 -2.03
N VAL A 17 13.43 23.00 -3.20
CA VAL A 17 12.50 23.63 -4.14
C VAL A 17 11.10 23.58 -3.55
N PRO A 18 10.36 24.70 -3.44
CA PRO A 18 9.00 24.69 -2.90
C PRO A 18 8.11 23.70 -3.65
N LEU A 19 7.34 22.90 -2.91
CA LEU A 19 6.30 22.04 -3.47
C LEU A 19 5.37 22.89 -4.35
N ALA A 20 5.22 22.50 -5.61
CA ALA A 20 4.26 23.13 -6.51
C ALA A 20 2.86 23.11 -5.86
N PRO A 21 2.07 24.19 -5.97
CA PRO A 21 0.74 24.25 -5.39
C PRO A 21 -0.14 23.14 -5.98
N TYR A 22 -0.60 22.24 -5.11
CA TYR A 22 -1.55 21.18 -5.46
C TYR A 22 -2.78 21.78 -6.16
N PRO A 23 -3.34 21.11 -7.20
CA PRO A 23 -4.62 21.51 -7.76
C PRO A 23 -5.71 21.25 -6.72
N ILE A 24 -6.24 22.34 -6.13
CA ILE A 24 -7.41 22.33 -5.24
C ILE A 24 -8.62 21.91 -6.07
N LEU A 25 -8.95 20.62 -6.07
CA LEU A 25 -10.22 20.11 -6.59
C LEU A 25 -11.29 20.20 -5.50
N HIS A 26 -11.82 21.41 -5.28
CA HIS A 26 -13.13 21.59 -4.67
C HIS A 26 -13.90 22.69 -5.41
N ARG A 27 -14.83 22.29 -6.28
CA ARG A 27 -15.95 23.13 -6.68
C ARG A 27 -17.25 22.36 -6.48
N VAL A 28 -17.98 22.76 -5.44
CA VAL A 28 -19.37 22.34 -5.18
C VAL A 28 -20.27 23.02 -6.23
N PRO A 29 -21.23 22.32 -6.87
CA PRO A 29 -22.14 22.97 -7.80
C PRO A 29 -23.23 23.71 -7.01
N SER A 30 -23.24 25.04 -7.13
CA SER A 30 -24.40 25.85 -6.75
C SER A 30 -25.37 25.90 -7.93
N THR A 31 -26.59 25.47 -7.69
CA THR A 31 -27.73 25.58 -8.60
C THR A 31 -28.19 27.03 -8.74
N SER A 32 -28.80 27.32 -9.90
CA SER A 32 -29.49 28.54 -10.33
C SER A 32 -28.63 29.67 -10.93
N LEU A 33 -28.64 29.77 -12.26
CA LEU A 33 -29.30 30.87 -12.98
C LEU A 33 -29.41 30.51 -14.47
N LYS A 34 -30.59 30.78 -15.04
CA LYS A 34 -30.87 30.80 -16.49
C LYS A 34 -30.18 32.04 -17.08
N GLU A 35 -29.56 31.93 -18.25
CA GLU A 35 -29.85 32.80 -19.39
C GLU A 35 -29.10 32.37 -20.66
N ASN A 36 -29.76 32.59 -21.78
CA ASN A 36 -29.41 32.21 -23.15
C ASN A 36 -28.41 33.21 -23.77
N GLU A 37 -27.47 32.74 -24.59
CA GLU A 37 -27.21 33.29 -25.94
C GLU A 37 -26.26 32.40 -26.77
N PRO A 38 -26.42 32.32 -28.10
CA PRO A 38 -25.67 31.40 -28.95
C PRO A 38 -24.41 32.06 -29.53
N TRP A 39 -23.24 31.47 -29.27
CA TRP A 39 -21.99 31.91 -29.88
C TRP A 39 -21.86 31.38 -31.32
N ARG A 40 -21.63 32.33 -32.23
CA ARG A 40 -21.40 32.13 -33.66
C ARG A 40 -20.17 31.27 -33.92
N VAL A 41 -20.32 30.32 -34.83
CA VAL A 41 -19.24 29.55 -35.45
C VAL A 41 -18.38 30.48 -36.30
N SER A 42 -17.10 30.60 -35.98
CA SER A 42 -16.09 31.14 -36.89
C SER A 42 -15.44 29.97 -37.62
N THR A 43 -15.70 29.91 -38.93
CA THR A 43 -15.05 29.04 -39.89
C THR A 43 -13.61 29.51 -40.09
N ALA A 44 -12.64 28.72 -39.64
CA ALA A 44 -11.27 28.80 -40.09
C ALA A 44 -10.97 27.56 -40.93
N THR A 45 -10.59 27.82 -42.17
CA THR A 45 -10.17 26.91 -43.24
C THR A 45 -9.05 25.98 -42.78
N MET A 46 -9.26 24.67 -42.88
CA MET A 46 -8.19 23.67 -42.81
C MET A 46 -7.73 23.34 -44.21
N ASP A 47 -6.45 23.57 -44.47
CA ASP A 47 -5.73 23.06 -45.63
C ASP A 47 -5.56 21.54 -45.51
N GLU A 48 -5.90 20.86 -46.60
CA GLU A 48 -5.66 19.44 -46.81
C GLU A 48 -4.16 19.17 -46.96
N SER A 49 -3.66 18.17 -46.24
CA SER A 49 -2.40 17.51 -46.58
C SER A 49 -2.44 16.03 -46.24
N ALA A 50 -2.68 15.27 -47.32
CA ALA A 50 -2.12 13.96 -47.66
C ALA A 50 -2.17 12.83 -46.63
N ALA A 51 -3.08 11.89 -46.90
CA ALA A 51 -3.08 10.54 -46.39
C ALA A 51 -1.81 9.77 -46.80
N SER A 52 -1.16 9.12 -45.82
CA SER A 52 -0.13 8.09 -46.04
C SER A 52 -0.62 6.76 -45.49
N SER A 53 -0.93 5.85 -46.40
CA SER A 53 -1.32 4.46 -46.19
C SER A 53 -0.19 3.62 -45.57
N PHE A 54 -0.39 3.08 -44.37
CA PHE A 54 0.49 2.05 -43.81
C PHE A 54 -0.06 0.64 -44.05
N LEU A 55 0.65 -0.10 -44.90
CA LEU A 55 0.48 -1.51 -45.21
C LEU A 55 0.79 -2.38 -43.99
N LYS A 56 -0.17 -3.23 -43.61
CA LYS A 56 -0.01 -4.31 -42.62
C LYS A 56 0.97 -5.36 -43.14
N ARG A 57 2.12 -5.55 -42.47
CA ARG A 57 2.99 -6.71 -42.65
C ARG A 57 2.88 -7.61 -41.41
N LYS A 58 2.31 -8.81 -41.59
CA LYS A 58 2.27 -9.88 -40.58
C LYS A 58 3.68 -10.47 -40.44
N LEU A 59 4.20 -10.57 -39.21
CA LEU A 59 5.40 -11.34 -38.89
C LEU A 59 5.01 -12.42 -37.87
N SER A 60 5.07 -13.69 -38.29
CA SER A 60 5.01 -14.86 -37.43
C SER A 60 6.45 -15.29 -37.13
N TYR A 61 6.84 -15.32 -35.86
CA TYR A 61 8.11 -15.92 -35.45
C TYR A 61 7.87 -16.90 -34.29
N SER A 62 8.07 -18.17 -34.60
CA SER A 62 8.05 -19.31 -33.68
C SER A 62 9.42 -19.40 -32.99
N TYR A 63 9.46 -19.63 -31.69
CA TYR A 63 10.70 -19.99 -30.98
C TYR A 63 10.54 -21.39 -30.41
N GLU A 64 11.37 -22.31 -30.90
CA GLU A 64 11.61 -23.62 -30.30
C GLU A 64 12.55 -23.47 -29.09
N THR A 65 12.30 -24.26 -28.07
CA THR A 65 13.13 -24.39 -26.86
C THR A 65 13.97 -25.66 -26.95
N PRO A 66 15.20 -25.65 -26.41
CA PRO A 66 15.68 -26.87 -25.80
C PRO A 66 16.40 -26.70 -24.46
N ASN A 67 16.32 -27.82 -23.72
CA ASN A 67 17.21 -28.33 -22.66
C ASN A 67 16.93 -28.00 -21.19
N GLN A 68 16.27 -28.98 -20.57
CA GLN A 68 16.30 -29.34 -19.15
C GLN A 68 17.62 -30.05 -18.79
N PHE A 69 18.13 -29.79 -17.58
CA PHE A 69 19.07 -30.68 -16.87
C PHE A 69 18.57 -30.96 -15.44
N PRO A 70 18.88 -32.13 -14.86
CA PRO A 70 18.24 -32.64 -13.65
C PRO A 70 18.99 -32.26 -12.36
N MET A 71 18.24 -32.02 -11.28
CA MET A 71 18.78 -31.82 -9.93
C MET A 71 18.91 -33.15 -9.17
N THR A 72 20.07 -33.36 -8.54
CA THR A 72 20.33 -34.46 -7.60
C THR A 72 20.13 -34.00 -6.15
N VAL A 73 19.53 -34.87 -5.34
CA VAL A 73 19.14 -34.66 -3.94
C VAL A 73 20.23 -35.24 -3.02
N MET A 74 20.72 -34.45 -2.07
CA MET A 74 21.63 -34.90 -0.99
C MET A 74 20.98 -34.69 0.38
N LYS A 75 20.98 -35.75 1.20
CA LYS A 75 20.45 -35.82 2.57
C LYS A 75 21.49 -35.32 3.59
N LYS A 76 21.05 -34.61 4.64
CA LYS A 76 21.85 -34.26 5.83
C LYS A 76 21.55 -35.19 7.03
N PRO A 77 22.54 -35.51 7.88
CA PRO A 77 22.36 -36.30 9.10
C PRO A 77 22.06 -35.44 10.34
N LYS A 78 21.49 -36.11 11.34
CA LYS A 78 20.92 -35.60 12.60
C LYS A 78 21.94 -35.76 13.73
N LEU A 79 22.16 -34.73 14.54
CA LEU A 79 22.98 -34.78 15.75
C LEU A 79 22.17 -34.25 16.95
N VAL A 80 22.32 -34.95 18.07
CA VAL A 80 21.58 -34.81 19.33
C VAL A 80 22.52 -34.19 20.35
N SER A 81 22.04 -33.27 21.19
CA SER A 81 22.75 -32.86 22.41
C SER A 81 21.78 -32.23 23.40
N ASP A 82 21.70 -32.83 24.58
CA ASP A 82 21.02 -32.39 25.80
C ASP A 82 21.75 -31.19 26.44
N PHE A 83 21.03 -30.26 27.09
CA PHE A 83 21.57 -29.49 28.22
C PHE A 83 20.47 -28.91 29.15
N VAL A 84 20.94 -28.52 30.34
CA VAL A 84 20.34 -28.60 31.68
C VAL A 84 19.67 -27.30 32.14
N MET A 85 18.60 -27.43 32.94
CA MET A 85 17.87 -26.33 33.60
C MET A 85 18.61 -25.72 34.81
N VAL A 86 18.59 -24.38 34.91
CA VAL A 86 18.89 -23.62 36.15
C VAL A 86 17.67 -22.77 36.51
N GLY A 87 17.32 -22.79 37.81
CA GLY A 87 16.07 -22.29 38.40
C GLY A 87 15.97 -20.78 38.65
N PRO A 88 14.84 -20.32 39.22
CA PRO A 88 14.29 -18.99 38.98
C PRO A 88 14.66 -17.94 40.03
N ALA A 89 14.88 -16.72 39.57
CA ALA A 89 14.94 -15.49 40.38
C ALA A 89 13.54 -14.87 40.54
N ALA A 90 13.40 -14.10 41.61
CA ALA A 90 12.16 -13.64 42.24
C ALA A 90 11.10 -13.04 41.30
N SER A 91 9.86 -13.53 41.46
CA SER A 91 8.70 -13.19 40.64
C SER A 91 8.16 -11.79 40.91
N GLU A 92 8.20 -10.93 39.90
CA GLU A 92 7.31 -9.77 39.79
C GLU A 92 5.83 -10.20 39.91
N PRO A 93 4.96 -9.38 40.52
CA PRO A 93 3.53 -9.67 40.60
C PRO A 93 2.99 -9.84 39.17
N PRO A 94 2.40 -11.00 38.84
CA PRO A 94 2.00 -11.30 37.47
C PRO A 94 1.01 -10.24 36.99
N PRO A 95 1.17 -9.73 35.75
CA PRO A 95 0.32 -8.69 35.21
C PRO A 95 -1.16 -9.11 35.31
N PRO A 96 -2.08 -8.20 35.68
CA PRO A 96 -3.47 -8.53 35.90
C PRO A 96 -4.07 -9.16 34.64
N SER A 97 -4.35 -10.46 34.73
CA SER A 97 -4.85 -11.25 33.61
C SER A 97 -6.36 -11.01 33.45
N TYR A 98 -6.70 -10.07 32.58
CA TYR A 98 -8.09 -9.83 32.22
C TYR A 98 -8.54 -10.73 31.07
N ILE A 99 -9.85 -10.98 31.01
CA ILE A 99 -10.47 -11.77 29.95
C ILE A 99 -11.76 -11.11 29.44
N TYR A 100 -12.11 -11.37 28.18
CA TYR A 100 -13.35 -10.85 27.58
C TYR A 100 -14.47 -11.88 27.68
N CYS A 101 -15.62 -11.46 28.20
CA CYS A 101 -16.82 -12.30 28.26
C CYS A 101 -17.44 -12.49 26.87
N HIS A 102 -17.63 -13.73 26.43
CA HIS A 102 -18.28 -14.08 25.15
C HIS A 102 -19.66 -13.44 24.98
N GLN A 103 -20.47 -13.43 26.05
CA GLN A 103 -21.86 -12.94 25.99
C GLN A 103 -22.00 -11.42 25.92
N CYS A 104 -21.24 -10.66 26.72
CA CYS A 104 -21.40 -9.20 26.81
C CYS A 104 -20.24 -8.41 26.22
N GLY A 105 -19.14 -9.06 25.82
CA GLY A 105 -17.95 -8.42 25.26
C GLY A 105 -17.15 -7.56 26.24
N LYS A 106 -17.52 -7.50 27.52
CA LYS A 106 -16.81 -6.68 28.54
C LYS A 106 -15.57 -7.41 29.08
N LYS A 107 -14.53 -6.63 29.36
CA LYS A 107 -13.29 -7.04 30.05
C LYS A 107 -13.61 -7.32 31.53
N ARG A 108 -13.13 -8.43 32.06
CA ARG A 108 -13.41 -8.95 33.42
C ARG A 108 -12.18 -9.62 33.99
N ASP A 109 -12.07 -9.69 35.31
CA ASP A 109 -10.99 -10.40 35.96
C ASP A 109 -11.14 -11.92 35.77
N LYS A 110 -10.00 -12.62 35.71
CA LYS A 110 -9.96 -14.09 35.57
C LYS A 110 -10.69 -14.79 36.72
N GLU A 111 -10.68 -14.21 37.92
CA GLU A 111 -11.33 -14.76 39.10
C GLU A 111 -12.86 -14.72 39.02
N VAL A 112 -13.44 -13.68 38.43
CA VAL A 112 -14.91 -13.52 38.28
C VAL A 112 -15.45 -14.09 36.97
N SER A 113 -14.69 -14.97 36.33
CA SER A 113 -15.05 -15.61 35.07
C SER A 113 -14.73 -17.10 35.01
N ALA A 114 -15.50 -17.81 34.19
CA ALA A 114 -15.30 -19.23 33.91
C ALA A 114 -14.91 -19.41 32.44
N HIS A 115 -13.82 -20.13 32.21
CA HIS A 115 -13.39 -20.58 30.89
C HIS A 115 -13.87 -22.01 30.68
N CYS A 116 -14.57 -22.26 29.56
CA CYS A 116 -14.93 -23.61 29.11
C CYS A 116 -13.73 -24.57 29.18
N SER A 117 -13.87 -25.70 29.87
CA SER A 117 -12.84 -26.76 29.89
C SER A 117 -13.06 -27.81 28.80
N TYR A 118 -14.20 -27.77 28.09
CA TYR A 118 -14.52 -28.70 27.01
C TYR A 118 -13.55 -28.61 25.81
N VAL A 119 -13.20 -29.77 25.27
CA VAL A 119 -12.28 -29.99 24.15
C VAL A 119 -13.08 -30.47 22.96
N GLU A 120 -12.99 -29.71 21.88
CA GLU A 120 -13.64 -30.04 20.63
C GLU A 120 -12.66 -30.83 19.76
N VAL A 121 -13.11 -32.00 19.29
CA VAL A 121 -12.38 -32.82 18.32
C VAL A 121 -12.88 -32.42 16.94
N TYR A 122 -12.00 -31.88 16.09
CA TYR A 122 -12.36 -31.49 14.73
C TYR A 122 -11.49 -32.21 13.70
N VAL A 123 -12.13 -32.71 12.64
CA VAL A 123 -11.51 -33.43 11.53
C VAL A 123 -11.37 -32.43 10.36
N VAL A 124 -10.13 -32.13 9.96
CA VAL A 124 -9.82 -31.07 8.98
C VAL A 124 -9.87 -31.58 7.53
N ALA A 125 -9.74 -32.90 7.32
CA ALA A 125 -9.88 -33.63 6.06
C ALA A 125 -9.93 -35.14 6.37
N SER A 126 -10.47 -35.98 5.48
CA SER A 126 -10.62 -37.43 5.70
C SER A 126 -9.31 -38.15 6.06
N ASP A 127 -8.17 -37.60 5.61
CA ASP A 127 -6.88 -38.29 5.65
C ASP A 127 -5.94 -37.77 6.76
N ARG A 128 -6.41 -36.88 7.65
CA ARG A 128 -5.59 -36.34 8.75
C ARG A 128 -6.15 -36.76 10.11
N PRO A 129 -5.28 -37.12 11.08
CA PRO A 129 -5.72 -37.46 12.43
C PRO A 129 -6.48 -36.28 13.05
N ALA A 130 -7.53 -36.60 13.81
CA ALA A 130 -8.37 -35.61 14.45
C ALA A 130 -7.54 -34.73 15.40
N LYS A 131 -7.68 -33.41 15.27
CA LYS A 131 -7.03 -32.46 16.17
C LYS A 131 -8.01 -32.08 17.27
N THR A 132 -7.52 -32.07 18.50
CA THR A 132 -8.30 -31.66 19.67
C THR A 132 -7.93 -30.24 20.06
N ARG A 133 -8.91 -29.35 20.22
CA ARG A 133 -8.68 -27.99 20.71
C ARG A 133 -9.66 -27.63 21.81
N ARG A 134 -9.15 -27.02 22.88
CA ARG A 134 -9.99 -26.48 23.96
C ARG A 134 -10.85 -25.33 23.45
N CYS A 135 -12.11 -25.30 23.86
CA CYS A 135 -13.00 -24.18 23.58
C CYS A 135 -12.46 -22.88 24.21
N HIS A 136 -12.33 -21.81 23.42
CA HIS A 136 -11.79 -20.53 23.89
C HIS A 136 -12.83 -19.59 24.55
N ASN A 137 -14.09 -20.01 24.68
CA ASN A 137 -15.13 -19.13 25.21
C ASN A 137 -15.05 -19.00 26.74
N LYS A 138 -15.19 -17.76 27.19
CA LYS A 138 -15.18 -17.37 28.60
C LYS A 138 -16.43 -16.60 28.93
N TYR A 139 -17.00 -16.79 30.11
CA TYR A 139 -18.21 -16.11 30.55
C TYR A 139 -18.00 -15.48 31.92
N CYS A 140 -18.55 -14.28 32.13
CA CYS A 140 -18.49 -13.60 33.41
C CYS A 140 -19.63 -14.01 34.33
N LYS A 141 -19.42 -13.88 35.65
CA LYS A 141 -20.40 -14.20 36.71
C LYS A 141 -21.80 -13.65 36.39
N SER A 142 -21.91 -12.38 36.02
CA SER A 142 -23.20 -11.75 35.72
C SER A 142 -23.93 -12.35 34.51
N CYS A 143 -23.20 -12.78 33.46
CA CYS A 143 -23.83 -13.38 32.29
C CYS A 143 -24.26 -14.82 32.54
N LEU A 144 -23.49 -15.59 33.31
CA LEU A 144 -23.87 -16.94 33.71
C LEU A 144 -25.12 -16.92 34.58
N LYS A 145 -25.11 -16.09 35.62
CA LYS A 145 -26.24 -15.97 36.54
C LYS A 145 -27.50 -15.44 35.85
N ASN A 146 -27.42 -14.28 35.17
CA ASN A 146 -28.63 -13.61 34.69
C ASN A 146 -29.22 -14.22 33.40
N ARG A 147 -28.44 -14.95 32.60
CA ARG A 147 -28.91 -15.48 31.31
C ARG A 147 -29.02 -16.99 31.26
N TYR A 148 -28.31 -17.69 32.12
CA TYR A 148 -28.25 -19.15 32.13
C TYR A 148 -28.56 -19.74 33.50
N ASN A 149 -28.85 -18.91 34.52
CA ASN A 149 -29.10 -19.33 35.90
C ASN A 149 -27.99 -20.20 36.48
N GLU A 150 -26.74 -19.94 36.09
CA GLU A 150 -25.56 -20.68 36.53
C GLU A 150 -24.71 -19.82 37.46
N ASP A 151 -24.33 -20.37 38.62
CA ASP A 151 -23.40 -19.74 39.54
C ASP A 151 -21.96 -20.14 39.24
N ILE A 152 -21.07 -19.15 39.17
CA ILE A 152 -19.66 -19.35 38.88
C ILE A 152 -18.94 -20.08 40.00
N ASP A 153 -19.36 -19.84 41.25
CA ASP A 153 -18.73 -20.44 42.42
C ASP A 153 -19.09 -21.94 42.48
N ALA A 154 -20.33 -22.30 42.13
CA ALA A 154 -20.75 -23.68 41.95
C ALA A 154 -20.01 -24.38 40.78
N ILE A 155 -19.79 -23.68 39.66
CA ILE A 155 -19.01 -24.21 38.54
C ILE A 155 -17.56 -24.49 38.96
N LYS A 156 -16.92 -23.57 39.68
CA LYS A 156 -15.53 -23.74 40.13
C LYS A 156 -15.38 -24.74 41.28
N ALA A 157 -16.40 -24.90 42.11
CA ALA A 157 -16.44 -25.91 43.17
C ALA A 157 -16.64 -27.33 42.64
N ASN A 158 -17.17 -27.49 41.42
CA ASN A 158 -17.30 -28.77 40.73
C ASN A 158 -15.91 -29.28 40.28
N THR A 159 -15.12 -29.67 41.26
CA THR A 159 -13.80 -30.28 41.09
C THR A 159 -13.97 -31.64 40.44
N ALA A 160 -13.17 -31.91 39.40
CA ALA A 160 -13.21 -33.17 38.68
C ALA A 160 -12.93 -34.32 39.67
N THR A 161 -13.99 -35.00 40.08
CA THR A 161 -13.92 -36.12 41.02
C THR A 161 -13.43 -37.34 40.26
N ASN A 162 -12.11 -37.53 40.29
CA ASN A 162 -11.40 -38.75 39.90
C ASN A 162 -11.50 -39.14 38.42
N GLY A 163 -10.39 -38.92 37.71
CA GLY A 163 -10.13 -39.46 36.38
C GLY A 163 -10.44 -38.49 35.26
N VAL A 164 -9.58 -38.48 34.23
CA VAL A 164 -9.70 -37.70 32.99
C VAL A 164 -11.00 -38.08 32.28
N GLN A 165 -12.14 -37.55 32.72
CA GLN A 165 -13.41 -37.80 32.07
C GLN A 165 -13.50 -36.99 30.77
N ASN A 166 -13.78 -37.74 29.70
CA ASN A 166 -14.41 -37.37 28.42
C ASN A 166 -14.34 -35.89 28.02
N GLY A 167 -13.18 -35.46 27.51
CA GLY A 167 -13.08 -34.26 26.69
C GLY A 167 -13.01 -32.95 27.46
N HIS A 168 -12.48 -32.94 28.70
CA HIS A 168 -12.11 -31.72 29.41
C HIS A 168 -10.59 -31.65 29.64
N LEU A 169 -9.97 -30.46 29.44
CA LEU A 169 -8.52 -30.26 29.58
C LEU A 169 -8.17 -29.46 30.85
N GLY A 170 -7.59 -30.15 31.85
CA GLY A 170 -6.57 -29.64 32.80
C GLY A 170 -6.93 -28.47 33.73
N GLU A 171 -8.18 -28.04 33.77
CA GLU A 171 -8.65 -27.05 34.76
C GLU A 171 -9.12 -27.75 36.04
N PRO A 172 -9.07 -27.08 37.21
CA PRO A 172 -9.54 -27.67 38.46
C PRO A 172 -11.06 -27.89 38.50
N TYR A 173 -11.80 -27.54 37.43
CA TYR A 173 -13.25 -27.68 37.35
C TYR A 173 -13.73 -28.19 35.99
N GLU A 174 -14.86 -28.90 36.00
CA GLU A 174 -15.53 -29.36 34.78
C GLU A 174 -16.64 -28.39 34.36
N TYR A 175 -16.47 -27.72 33.23
CA TYR A 175 -17.40 -26.72 32.74
C TYR A 175 -17.54 -26.73 31.21
N LYS A 176 -18.76 -27.03 30.75
CA LYS A 176 -19.15 -26.90 29.35
C LYS A 176 -19.95 -25.60 29.17
N CYS A 177 -19.40 -24.65 28.43
CA CYS A 177 -20.04 -23.34 28.26
C CYS A 177 -21.36 -23.41 27.45
N PRO A 178 -22.24 -22.40 27.54
CA PRO A 178 -23.48 -22.35 26.79
C PRO A 178 -23.33 -22.53 25.27
N LYS A 179 -22.19 -22.13 24.68
CA LYS A 179 -21.93 -22.37 23.26
C LYS A 179 -21.73 -23.85 22.97
N CYS A 180 -20.91 -24.55 23.76
CA CYS A 180 -20.65 -25.98 23.59
C CYS A 180 -21.85 -26.85 24.00
N ARG A 181 -22.76 -26.34 24.83
CA ARG A 181 -24.08 -26.93 25.12
C ARG A 181 -25.16 -26.51 24.13
N ASP A 182 -24.79 -25.74 23.11
CA ASP A 182 -25.69 -25.29 22.06
C ASP A 182 -26.86 -24.37 22.48
N VAL A 183 -26.87 -23.86 23.72
CA VAL A 183 -27.89 -22.97 24.31
C VAL A 183 -27.46 -21.49 24.36
N CYS A 184 -26.40 -21.10 23.66
CA CYS A 184 -25.86 -19.73 23.73
C CYS A 184 -26.79 -18.67 23.12
N ASN A 185 -27.34 -17.79 23.98
CA ASN A 185 -28.16 -16.64 23.58
C ASN A 185 -27.38 -15.40 23.09
N CYS A 186 -26.12 -15.50 22.66
CA CYS A 186 -25.44 -14.35 22.03
C CYS A 186 -25.87 -14.22 20.56
N SER A 187 -25.97 -12.98 20.07
CA SER A 187 -26.39 -12.70 18.68
C SER A 187 -25.52 -13.42 17.65
N ARG A 188 -24.20 -13.51 17.87
CA ARG A 188 -23.27 -14.20 16.96
C ARG A 188 -23.54 -15.71 16.88
N CYS A 189 -23.72 -16.38 18.03
CA CYS A 189 -23.96 -17.83 18.05
C CYS A 189 -25.36 -18.19 17.55
N ARG A 190 -26.39 -17.37 17.82
CA ARG A 190 -27.74 -17.59 17.27
C ARG A 190 -27.78 -17.39 15.75
N LYS A 191 -27.14 -16.34 15.24
CA LYS A 191 -27.01 -16.12 13.79
C LYS A 191 -26.27 -17.25 13.09
N ALA A 192 -25.20 -17.78 13.69
CA ALA A 192 -24.47 -18.93 13.14
C ALA A 192 -25.32 -20.22 13.06
N LYS A 193 -26.40 -20.31 13.83
CA LYS A 193 -27.35 -21.42 13.83
C LYS A 193 -28.64 -21.13 13.04
N GLY A 194 -28.75 -19.97 12.41
CA GLY A 194 -30.00 -19.55 11.75
C GLY A 194 -31.15 -19.26 12.72
N LEU A 195 -30.88 -18.98 13.99
CA LEU A 195 -31.89 -18.57 14.97
C LEU A 195 -31.94 -17.04 15.09
N ASP A 196 -33.14 -16.48 15.22
CA ASP A 196 -33.31 -15.04 15.44
C ASP A 196 -32.66 -14.56 16.75
N PRO A 197 -32.09 -13.36 16.83
CA PRO A 197 -31.49 -12.84 18.06
C PRO A 197 -32.52 -12.75 19.19
N THR A 198 -32.18 -13.22 20.40
CA THR A 198 -33.08 -13.23 21.58
C THR A 198 -33.40 -11.84 22.16
N GLY A 199 -33.04 -10.76 21.46
CA GLY A 199 -33.20 -9.39 21.94
C GLY A 199 -32.26 -9.01 23.11
N ARG A 200 -32.31 -7.73 23.49
CA ARG A 200 -31.65 -7.24 24.70
C ARG A 200 -32.52 -7.68 25.88
N PHE A 201 -32.07 -8.69 26.63
CA PHE A 201 -32.67 -8.99 27.93
C PHE A 201 -32.47 -7.77 28.83
N THR A 202 -33.46 -6.90 28.87
CA THR A 202 -33.65 -5.96 29.96
C THR A 202 -34.03 -6.83 31.15
N ASN A 203 -33.26 -6.77 32.24
CA ASN A 203 -33.61 -7.46 33.47
C ASN A 203 -34.96 -6.86 33.97
N SER A 204 -36.07 -7.44 33.53
CA SER A 204 -37.42 -7.12 34.00
C SER A 204 -37.63 -7.85 35.32
N THR A 205 -36.92 -7.39 36.36
CA THR A 205 -37.24 -7.72 37.76
C THR A 205 -38.17 -6.70 38.40
N ASN A 206 -38.71 -5.75 37.63
CA ASN A 206 -39.81 -4.89 38.06
C ASN A 206 -40.89 -4.93 36.98
N ALA A 207 -41.93 -5.72 37.22
CA ALA A 207 -43.19 -5.64 36.48
C ALA A 207 -44.04 -4.52 37.10
N PRO A 208 -44.37 -3.43 36.38
CA PRO A 208 -45.47 -2.57 36.75
C PRO A 208 -46.74 -3.02 36.01
N ALA A 209 -47.84 -2.94 36.75
CA ALA A 209 -49.17 -3.36 36.39
C ALA A 209 -49.69 -2.81 35.04
N GLU A 210 -50.43 -3.71 34.41
CA GLU A 210 -51.39 -3.57 33.32
C GLU A 210 -52.20 -2.25 33.38
N LYS A 211 -52.13 -1.45 32.31
CA LYS A 211 -53.07 -0.36 32.04
C LYS A 211 -53.76 -0.58 30.70
N GLN A 212 -55.08 -0.59 30.78
CA GLN A 212 -56.06 -0.77 29.71
C GLN A 212 -56.03 0.34 28.64
N PRO A 213 -56.58 0.06 27.44
CA PRO A 213 -56.64 1.01 26.32
C PRO A 213 -57.84 1.97 26.45
N LYS A 214 -57.66 3.21 25.97
CA LYS A 214 -58.77 4.15 25.69
C LYS A 214 -58.74 4.62 24.22
N PRO A 215 -59.92 5.00 23.68
CA PRO A 215 -60.26 4.80 22.29
C PRO A 215 -59.96 5.99 21.37
N VAL A 216 -60.05 5.66 20.08
CA VAL A 216 -59.96 6.46 18.86
C VAL A 216 -60.99 7.60 18.85
N ALA A 217 -60.56 8.78 18.39
CA ALA A 217 -61.46 9.81 17.85
C ALA A 217 -60.87 10.38 16.56
N ASP A 218 -61.65 10.25 15.50
CA ASP A 218 -61.50 10.88 14.18
C ASP A 218 -61.58 12.41 14.26
N GLY A 219 -60.87 13.09 13.35
CA GLY A 219 -61.00 14.53 13.19
C GLY A 219 -60.14 15.08 12.05
N ALA A 220 -60.80 15.53 11.00
CA ALA A 220 -60.26 15.94 9.71
C ALA A 220 -59.55 17.32 9.70
N ALA A 221 -58.67 17.45 8.69
CA ALA A 221 -58.34 18.62 7.87
C ALA A 221 -57.99 19.97 8.56
N LYS A 222 -56.74 20.42 8.37
CA LYS A 222 -56.42 21.64 7.61
C LYS A 222 -54.91 21.83 7.40
N THR A 223 -54.63 22.42 6.24
CA THR A 223 -53.40 22.99 5.71
C THR A 223 -52.64 23.86 6.71
N ASP A 224 -51.30 23.75 6.74
CA ASP A 224 -50.39 24.88 7.00
C ASP A 224 -48.94 24.55 6.58
N GLU A 225 -48.31 25.51 5.92
CA GLU A 225 -46.90 25.54 5.53
C GLU A 225 -45.97 25.49 6.75
N ALA A 226 -45.41 24.31 7.02
CA ALA A 226 -44.40 24.15 8.06
C ALA A 226 -43.00 24.50 7.52
N LYS A 227 -42.53 25.72 7.82
CA LYS A 227 -41.09 26.02 7.90
C LYS A 227 -40.42 24.98 8.81
N ALA A 228 -39.68 24.06 8.21
CA ALA A 228 -38.88 23.07 8.91
C ALA A 228 -37.84 23.79 9.79
N LYS A 229 -38.13 23.91 11.09
CA LYS A 229 -37.15 24.26 12.10
C LYS A 229 -36.07 23.18 12.07
N HIS A 230 -34.92 23.47 11.46
CA HIS A 230 -33.73 22.63 11.52
C HIS A 230 -33.42 22.37 13.00
N ALA A 231 -33.68 21.14 13.44
CA ALA A 231 -33.25 20.69 14.76
C ALA A 231 -31.73 20.93 14.87
N PRO A 232 -31.24 21.53 15.98
CA PRO A 232 -29.83 21.80 16.14
C PRO A 232 -29.07 20.49 16.02
N ARG A 233 -28.28 20.37 14.93
CA ARG A 233 -27.45 19.22 14.62
C ARG A 233 -26.53 19.03 15.82
N GLN A 234 -26.83 18.03 16.67
CA GLN A 234 -26.07 17.77 17.88
C GLN A 234 -24.60 17.65 17.48
N LYS A 235 -23.77 18.57 17.97
CA LYS A 235 -22.34 18.57 17.69
C LYS A 235 -21.81 17.20 18.11
N ALA A 236 -21.30 16.43 17.16
CA ALA A 236 -20.75 15.11 17.43
C ALA A 236 -19.68 15.24 18.52
N LYS A 237 -19.88 14.57 19.66
CA LYS A 237 -18.88 14.56 20.73
C LYS A 237 -17.59 13.97 20.15
N ALA A 238 -16.47 14.67 20.34
CA ALA A 238 -15.16 14.19 19.92
C ALA A 238 -14.93 12.80 20.51
N TYR A 239 -14.66 11.82 19.65
CA TYR A 239 -14.44 10.44 20.05
C TYR A 239 -13.08 10.30 20.73
N VAL A 240 -13.07 10.12 22.05
CA VAL A 240 -11.87 9.81 22.84
C VAL A 240 -11.81 8.30 23.06
N GLY A 241 -11.62 7.55 21.98
CA GLY A 241 -11.39 6.11 22.06
C GLY A 241 -9.91 5.78 22.27
N PRO A 242 -9.60 4.55 22.74
CA PRO A 242 -8.22 4.06 22.78
C PRO A 242 -7.61 4.06 21.36
N LEU A 243 -6.30 4.28 21.27
CA LEU A 243 -5.57 4.20 20.01
C LEU A 243 -5.74 2.80 19.39
N PRO A 244 -6.03 2.69 18.08
CA PRO A 244 -6.19 1.41 17.43
C PRO A 244 -4.86 0.65 17.41
N THR A 245 -4.94 -0.66 17.61
CA THR A 245 -3.76 -1.53 17.51
C THR A 245 -3.32 -1.73 16.07
N LEU A 246 -2.04 -1.51 15.81
CA LEU A 246 -1.40 -1.67 14.51
C LEU A 246 -0.51 -2.92 14.47
N LYS A 247 -0.51 -3.61 13.33
CA LYS A 247 0.39 -4.74 13.05
C LYS A 247 1.58 -4.26 12.21
N TRP A 248 2.69 -3.98 12.88
CA TRP A 248 3.95 -3.62 12.23
C TRP A 248 4.74 -4.88 11.88
N ALA A 249 5.15 -5.01 10.62
CA ALA A 249 6.04 -6.09 10.19
C ALA A 249 7.43 -5.51 9.89
N LYS A 250 8.49 -6.10 10.45
CA LYS A 250 9.89 -5.72 10.16
C LYS A 250 10.19 -6.10 8.70
N LEU A 251 10.71 -5.15 7.92
CA LEU A 251 11.18 -5.45 6.57
C LEU A 251 12.56 -6.11 6.65
N ARG A 252 12.78 -7.14 5.82
CA ARG A 252 14.06 -7.87 5.76
C ARG A 252 15.06 -7.12 4.88
N THR A 253 15.41 -5.92 5.31
CA THR A 253 16.32 -5.03 4.60
C THR A 253 17.06 -4.16 5.59
N ASN A 254 18.38 -4.05 5.39
CA ASN A 254 19.26 -3.16 6.16
C ASN A 254 19.61 -1.92 5.33
N LEU A 255 18.84 -1.63 4.28
CA LEU A 255 19.09 -0.47 3.44
C LEU A 255 18.94 0.83 4.23
N PRO A 256 19.92 1.75 4.17
CA PRO A 256 19.73 3.10 4.68
C PRO A 256 18.65 3.81 3.86
N VAL A 257 18.08 4.88 4.43
CA VAL A 257 16.95 5.57 3.81
C VAL A 257 17.34 6.21 2.49
N GLU A 258 18.55 6.76 2.39
CA GLU A 258 19.09 7.40 1.19
C GLU A 258 19.22 6.40 0.03
N ASP A 259 19.72 5.20 0.31
CA ASP A 259 19.86 4.14 -0.70
C ASP A 259 18.49 3.64 -1.17
N ALA A 260 17.52 3.51 -0.24
CA ALA A 260 16.17 3.12 -0.59
C ALA A 260 15.50 4.19 -1.47
N GLU A 261 15.65 5.47 -1.13
CA GLU A 261 15.12 6.59 -1.91
C GLU A 261 15.73 6.67 -3.31
N ALA A 262 17.04 6.47 -3.45
CA ALA A 262 17.70 6.38 -4.74
C ALA A 262 17.09 5.27 -5.62
N ARG A 263 16.86 4.08 -5.03
CA ARG A 263 16.23 2.95 -5.73
C ARG A 263 14.75 3.21 -6.04
N PHE A 264 14.01 3.87 -5.15
CA PHE A 264 12.63 4.31 -5.41
C PHE A 264 12.60 5.25 -6.61
N HIS A 265 13.50 6.24 -6.64
CA HIS A 265 13.57 7.21 -7.72
C HIS A 265 13.81 6.52 -9.07
N ILE A 266 14.80 5.63 -9.14
CA ILE A 266 15.08 4.89 -10.38
C ILE A 266 13.88 4.03 -10.78
N ARG A 267 13.30 3.25 -9.84
CA ARG A 267 12.14 2.40 -10.12
C ARG A 267 10.97 3.21 -10.67
N GLU A 268 10.61 4.30 -10.00
CA GLU A 268 9.46 5.15 -10.37
C GLU A 268 9.67 5.83 -11.72
N PHE A 269 10.87 6.35 -11.96
CA PHE A 269 11.23 6.94 -13.25
C PHE A 269 11.15 5.93 -14.39
N VAL A 270 11.78 4.76 -14.21
CA VAL A 270 11.78 3.68 -15.19
C VAL A 270 10.38 3.15 -15.46
N LEU A 271 9.58 2.92 -14.41
CA LEU A 271 8.22 2.43 -14.55
C LEU A 271 7.34 3.41 -15.33
N ARG A 272 7.49 4.71 -15.07
CA ARG A 272 6.69 5.74 -15.73
C ARG A 272 7.03 5.90 -17.21
N PHE A 273 8.31 6.10 -17.51
CA PHE A 273 8.73 6.50 -18.86
C PHE A 273 9.20 5.35 -19.74
N PHE A 274 9.62 4.23 -19.14
CA PHE A 274 10.27 3.12 -19.86
C PHE A 274 9.56 1.77 -19.69
N SER A 275 8.35 1.73 -19.12
CA SER A 275 7.58 0.49 -18.96
C SER A 275 7.29 -0.25 -20.28
N LYS A 276 7.24 0.47 -21.41
CA LYS A 276 7.06 -0.12 -22.75
C LYS A 276 8.38 -0.51 -23.42
N ALA A 277 9.49 0.11 -23.02
CA ALA A 277 10.81 -0.12 -23.61
C ALA A 277 11.53 -1.31 -22.96
N LEU A 278 11.20 -1.62 -21.69
CA LEU A 278 11.86 -2.65 -20.92
C LEU A 278 11.05 -3.96 -20.89
N PRO A 279 11.73 -5.12 -20.91
CA PRO A 279 11.09 -6.39 -20.63
C PRO A 279 10.39 -6.39 -19.27
N LYS A 280 9.19 -6.96 -19.20
CA LYS A 280 8.40 -7.05 -17.96
C LYS A 280 9.18 -7.68 -16.80
N ALA A 281 10.00 -8.70 -17.07
CA ALA A 281 10.83 -9.33 -16.06
C ALA A 281 11.79 -8.34 -15.37
N HIS A 282 12.34 -7.38 -16.12
CA HIS A 282 13.22 -6.35 -15.57
C HIS A 282 12.44 -5.33 -14.72
N LEU A 283 11.21 -5.00 -15.11
CA LEU A 283 10.33 -4.15 -14.30
C LEU A 283 9.92 -4.84 -13.00
N ASP A 284 9.64 -6.15 -13.04
CA ASP A 284 9.32 -6.94 -11.85
C ASP A 284 10.53 -7.06 -10.90
N GLU A 285 11.77 -7.08 -11.42
CA GLU A 285 12.98 -7.02 -10.59
C GLU A 285 13.09 -5.70 -9.82
N LEU A 286 12.73 -4.56 -10.43
CA LEU A 286 12.77 -3.24 -9.78
C LEU A 286 11.77 -3.10 -8.62
N GLU A 287 10.76 -3.98 -8.51
CA GLU A 287 9.85 -4.04 -7.35
C GLU A 287 10.54 -4.50 -6.05
N HIS A 288 11.70 -5.16 -6.18
CA HIS A 288 12.46 -5.75 -5.08
C HIS A 288 13.54 -4.77 -4.61
N ILE A 289 13.14 -3.67 -3.95
CA ILE A 289 14.07 -2.60 -3.56
C ILE A 289 15.22 -3.12 -2.66
N GLY A 290 14.93 -4.08 -1.78
CA GLY A 290 15.92 -4.78 -0.96
C GLY A 290 16.85 -5.75 -1.70
N GLY A 291 16.73 -5.87 -3.03
CA GLY A 291 17.38 -6.90 -3.82
C GLY A 291 16.61 -8.23 -3.81
N ASN A 292 17.00 -9.16 -4.68
CA ASN A 292 16.24 -10.39 -4.91
C ASN A 292 16.47 -11.50 -3.86
N GLY A 293 17.06 -11.14 -2.71
CA GLY A 293 17.04 -11.90 -1.45
C GLY A 293 17.13 -13.42 -1.59
N ARG A 294 18.06 -13.93 -2.41
CA ARG A 294 18.41 -15.36 -2.41
C ARG A 294 19.17 -15.64 -1.12
N ASN A 295 18.41 -15.68 -0.03
CA ASN A 295 18.66 -16.16 1.34
C ASN A 295 20.04 -16.78 1.55
N ARG A 296 21.10 -15.99 1.39
CA ARG A 296 22.45 -16.32 1.85
C ARG A 296 22.50 -15.71 3.23
N TYR A 297 22.63 -16.58 4.23
CA TYR A 297 22.69 -16.23 5.64
C TYR A 297 23.99 -15.51 6.03
N ASP A 298 24.77 -15.03 5.06
CA ASP A 298 25.95 -14.22 5.32
C ASP A 298 25.52 -12.75 5.31
N GLU A 299 25.32 -12.19 6.51
CA GLU A 299 24.99 -10.78 6.74
C GLU A 299 26.05 -9.80 6.19
N GLU A 300 27.24 -10.30 5.83
CA GLU A 300 28.33 -9.51 5.27
C GLU A 300 28.38 -9.43 3.73
N GLU A 301 27.62 -10.27 3.00
CA GLU A 301 27.69 -10.26 1.53
C GLU A 301 26.80 -9.16 0.94
N SER A 302 27.41 -8.21 0.21
CA SER A 302 26.68 -7.17 -0.54
C SER A 302 25.62 -7.81 -1.44
N ILE A 303 24.36 -7.42 -1.24
CA ILE A 303 23.23 -7.96 -2.01
C ILE A 303 23.05 -7.11 -3.27
N PRO A 304 23.14 -7.71 -4.47
CA PRO A 304 22.89 -6.97 -5.69
C PRO A 304 21.44 -6.50 -5.76
N TRP A 305 21.27 -5.25 -6.17
CA TRP A 305 19.96 -4.60 -6.22
C TRP A 305 19.11 -5.20 -7.35
N VAL A 306 19.64 -5.21 -8.58
CA VAL A 306 19.01 -5.81 -9.76
C VAL A 306 20.00 -6.72 -10.48
N SER A 307 19.51 -7.55 -11.40
CA SER A 307 20.40 -8.30 -12.28
C SER A 307 21.20 -7.38 -13.21
N GLU A 308 22.38 -7.83 -13.63
CA GLU A 308 23.20 -7.09 -14.59
C GLU A 308 22.46 -6.88 -15.93
N ALA A 309 21.60 -7.83 -16.32
CA ALA A 309 20.78 -7.74 -17.54
C ALA A 309 19.71 -6.64 -17.43
N CYS A 310 19.07 -6.51 -16.25
CA CYS A 310 18.13 -5.43 -15.96
C CYS A 310 18.85 -4.08 -16.03
N LEU A 311 19.97 -3.93 -15.33
CA LEU A 311 20.78 -2.69 -15.36
C LEU A 311 21.19 -2.32 -16.79
N LYS A 312 21.74 -3.27 -17.55
CA LYS A 312 22.12 -3.06 -18.95
C LYS A 312 20.95 -2.54 -19.80
N SER A 313 19.76 -3.07 -19.59
CA SER A 313 18.57 -2.67 -20.34
C SER A 313 18.15 -1.24 -20.00
N ILE A 314 18.26 -0.84 -18.73
CA ILE A 314 18.01 0.54 -18.29
C ILE A 314 19.01 1.50 -18.95
N LEU A 315 20.30 1.19 -18.88
CA LEU A 315 21.36 2.00 -19.49
C LEU A 315 21.16 2.17 -21.00
N LEU A 316 20.85 1.09 -21.72
CA LEU A 316 20.57 1.14 -23.16
C LEU A 316 19.32 1.96 -23.51
N ALA A 317 18.29 1.92 -22.66
CA ALA A 317 17.09 2.72 -22.85
C ALA A 317 17.39 4.23 -22.69
N PHE A 318 18.16 4.60 -21.67
CA PHE A 318 18.55 5.99 -21.42
C PHE A 318 19.45 6.54 -22.52
N LEU A 319 20.50 5.81 -22.90
CA LEU A 319 21.39 6.21 -24.00
C LEU A 319 20.65 6.30 -25.34
N GLY A 320 19.60 5.50 -25.53
CA GLY A 320 18.72 5.59 -26.70
C GLY A 320 18.01 6.95 -26.80
N VAL A 321 17.41 7.41 -25.69
CA VAL A 321 16.73 8.72 -25.65
C VAL A 321 17.72 9.86 -25.88
N LEU A 322 18.86 9.85 -25.18
CA LEU A 322 19.89 10.88 -25.33
C LEU A 322 20.43 10.94 -26.77
N ALA A 323 20.67 9.79 -27.41
CA ALA A 323 21.12 9.76 -28.80
C ALA A 323 20.06 10.25 -29.80
N GLU A 324 18.77 10.05 -29.54
CA GLU A 324 17.70 10.50 -30.43
C GLU A 324 17.61 12.02 -30.46
N GLU A 325 17.69 12.65 -29.28
CA GLU A 325 17.56 14.10 -29.11
C GLU A 325 18.80 14.90 -29.50
N GLU A 326 19.98 14.34 -29.31
CA GLU A 326 21.23 15.06 -29.54
C GLU A 326 21.33 15.63 -30.97
N THR A 327 21.51 16.96 -31.05
CA THR A 327 21.64 17.70 -32.31
C THR A 327 23.09 17.73 -32.79
N ASN A 328 24.06 17.70 -31.85
CA ASN A 328 25.47 17.63 -32.19
C ASN A 328 25.82 16.24 -32.73
N ASN A 329 26.10 16.15 -34.02
CA ASN A 329 26.41 14.88 -34.70
C ASN A 329 27.61 14.13 -34.11
N THR A 330 28.56 14.83 -33.49
CA THR A 330 29.73 14.21 -32.86
C THR A 330 29.32 13.51 -31.56
N ILE A 331 28.62 14.23 -30.67
CA ILE A 331 28.09 13.70 -29.41
C ILE A 331 27.12 12.55 -29.69
N LYS A 332 26.18 12.74 -30.63
CA LYS A 332 25.22 11.72 -31.06
C LYS A 332 25.92 10.43 -31.48
N LYS A 333 26.96 10.54 -32.31
CA LYS A 333 27.76 9.37 -32.76
C LYS A 333 28.47 8.69 -31.60
N ALA A 334 29.03 9.45 -30.64
CA ALA A 334 29.66 8.90 -29.45
C ALA A 334 28.66 8.08 -28.63
N ILE A 335 27.47 8.64 -28.34
CA ILE A 335 26.41 7.93 -27.59
C ILE A 335 25.93 6.69 -28.33
N GLN A 336 25.74 6.77 -29.65
CA GLN A 336 25.35 5.62 -30.49
C GLN A 336 26.42 4.53 -30.52
N MET A 337 27.70 4.93 -30.55
CA MET A 337 28.84 4.01 -30.51
C MET A 337 28.89 3.30 -29.15
N GLY A 338 28.82 4.04 -28.04
CA GLY A 338 28.75 3.46 -26.70
C GLY A 338 27.55 2.52 -26.53
N SER A 339 26.38 2.88 -27.06
CA SER A 339 25.20 2.00 -27.06
C SER A 339 25.44 0.71 -27.86
N LYS A 340 26.09 0.80 -29.03
CA LYS A 340 26.41 -0.36 -29.87
C LYS A 340 27.41 -1.27 -29.17
N GLU A 341 28.46 -0.70 -28.59
CA GLU A 341 29.47 -1.42 -27.81
C GLU A 341 28.84 -2.08 -26.59
N MET A 342 27.94 -1.41 -25.88
CA MET A 342 27.26 -1.97 -24.72
C MET A 342 26.37 -3.15 -25.12
N ARG A 343 25.68 -3.10 -26.26
CA ARG A 343 24.93 -4.26 -26.79
C ARG A 343 25.86 -5.43 -27.12
N ALA A 344 27.02 -5.16 -27.73
CA ALA A 344 28.01 -6.17 -28.12
C ALA A 344 28.79 -6.74 -26.92
N ALA A 345 29.00 -5.94 -25.88
CA ALA A 345 29.52 -6.41 -24.61
C ALA A 345 28.52 -7.39 -23.99
N GLY A 346 29.01 -8.37 -23.21
CA GLY A 346 28.14 -9.26 -22.43
C GLY A 346 27.36 -8.50 -21.35
N VAL A 347 27.02 -9.19 -20.26
CA VAL A 347 26.32 -8.57 -19.12
C VAL A 347 27.27 -8.06 -18.02
N GLY A 348 28.60 -8.22 -18.15
CA GLY A 348 29.52 -7.89 -17.06
C GLY A 348 29.61 -6.39 -16.70
N LEU A 349 29.46 -6.08 -15.41
CA LEU A 349 29.45 -4.72 -14.85
C LEU A 349 30.69 -3.89 -15.20
N ALA A 350 31.89 -4.46 -15.03
CA ALA A 350 33.13 -3.78 -15.35
C ALA A 350 33.21 -3.32 -16.82
N LYS A 351 32.65 -4.12 -17.75
CA LYS A 351 32.61 -3.76 -19.17
C LYS A 351 31.61 -2.65 -19.43
N MET A 352 30.43 -2.71 -18.80
CA MET A 352 29.43 -1.64 -18.93
C MET A 352 29.99 -0.30 -18.46
N TRP A 353 30.70 -0.28 -17.34
CA TRP A 353 31.36 0.92 -16.86
C TRP A 353 32.50 1.40 -17.74
N GLN A 354 33.37 0.52 -18.24
CA GLN A 354 34.42 0.92 -19.17
C GLN A 354 33.87 1.64 -20.40
N ILE A 355 32.73 1.18 -20.92
CA ILE A 355 32.06 1.81 -22.05
C ILE A 355 31.49 3.18 -21.66
N LEU A 356 30.84 3.28 -20.49
CA LEU A 356 30.29 4.56 -20.01
C LEU A 356 31.40 5.57 -19.67
N ALA A 357 32.50 5.15 -19.06
CA ALA A 357 33.66 5.98 -18.80
C ALA A 357 34.29 6.49 -20.11
N SER A 358 34.47 5.60 -21.09
CA SER A 358 34.99 5.99 -22.42
C SER A 358 34.04 6.94 -23.15
N LEU A 359 32.72 6.74 -22.99
CA LEU A 359 31.72 7.67 -23.49
C LEU A 359 31.86 9.04 -22.82
N ARG A 360 31.97 9.10 -21.49
CA ARG A 360 32.15 10.35 -20.75
C ARG A 360 33.41 11.10 -21.21
N ASP A 361 34.54 10.41 -21.33
CA ASP A 361 35.78 11.02 -21.83
C ASP A 361 35.62 11.58 -23.27
N ALA A 362 34.84 10.90 -24.11
CA ALA A 362 34.55 11.36 -25.47
C ALA A 362 33.59 12.57 -25.50
N LEU A 363 32.67 12.67 -24.53
CA LEU A 363 31.80 13.84 -24.36
C LEU A 363 32.61 15.05 -23.90
N ASP A 364 33.47 14.87 -22.89
CA ASP A 364 34.33 15.94 -22.36
C ASP A 364 35.32 16.46 -23.41
N ALA A 365 35.86 15.58 -24.26
CA ALA A 365 36.75 15.96 -25.35
C ALA A 365 36.05 16.69 -26.52
N SER A 366 34.71 16.69 -26.54
CA SER A 366 33.94 17.34 -27.60
C SER A 366 33.59 18.79 -27.31
N GLU A 367 33.86 19.29 -26.10
CA GLU A 367 33.79 20.73 -25.81
C GLU A 367 34.90 21.44 -26.58
N PRO A 368 34.56 22.27 -27.59
CA PRO A 368 35.57 23.08 -28.24
C PRO A 368 36.15 24.05 -27.21
N ASP A 369 37.48 24.18 -27.16
CA ASP A 369 38.17 25.27 -26.46
C ASP A 369 37.81 26.61 -27.15
N SER A 370 36.55 27.05 -27.04
CA SER A 370 36.11 28.35 -27.53
C SER A 370 36.63 29.40 -26.55
N ALA A 371 37.87 29.82 -26.80
CA ALA A 371 38.53 30.93 -26.12
C ALA A 371 37.89 32.30 -26.44
N ASP A 372 36.96 32.33 -27.39
CA ASP A 372 36.17 33.51 -27.73
C ASP A 372 34.93 33.54 -26.82
N GLY A 373 35.00 34.30 -25.73
CA GLY A 373 33.96 34.45 -24.71
C GLY A 373 32.70 35.16 -25.19
N ASP A 374 32.06 34.63 -26.23
CA ASP A 374 30.73 35.05 -26.65
C ASP A 374 29.70 34.35 -25.75
N ASP A 375 29.09 35.11 -24.84
CA ASP A 375 28.07 34.69 -23.87
C ASP A 375 26.74 34.31 -24.54
N SER A 376 26.75 33.32 -25.45
CA SER A 376 25.50 32.73 -25.94
C SER A 376 24.90 31.87 -24.83
N GLU A 377 23.85 32.37 -24.17
CA GLU A 377 23.17 31.77 -23.01
C GLU A 377 22.51 30.38 -23.27
N GLU A 378 22.67 29.79 -24.45
CA GLU A 378 22.08 28.50 -24.85
C GLU A 378 23.15 27.40 -24.89
N SER A 379 23.77 27.13 -23.75
CA SER A 379 24.66 25.98 -23.55
C SER A 379 23.82 24.71 -23.45
N ASP A 380 23.73 23.93 -24.53
CA ASP A 380 23.19 22.56 -24.51
C ASP A 380 23.94 21.75 -23.43
N THR A 381 23.22 21.31 -22.39
CA THR A 381 23.80 20.57 -21.26
C THR A 381 24.31 19.21 -21.73
N ILE A 382 25.64 19.06 -21.84
CA ILE A 382 26.26 17.76 -22.13
C ILE A 382 25.91 16.78 -21.01
N PRO A 383 25.41 15.56 -21.32
CA PRO A 383 25.07 14.57 -20.31
C PRO A 383 26.28 14.23 -19.43
N SER A 384 26.24 14.63 -18.16
CA SER A 384 27.27 14.30 -17.18
C SER A 384 26.72 13.29 -16.19
N PHE A 385 27.51 12.27 -15.85
CA PHE A 385 27.15 11.29 -14.83
C PHE A 385 28.36 10.95 -13.93
N PRO A 386 28.12 10.71 -12.63
CA PRO A 386 29.18 10.51 -11.66
C PRO A 386 29.86 9.14 -11.83
N ASP A 387 30.98 8.96 -11.13
CA ASP A 387 31.61 7.66 -10.97
C ASP A 387 30.73 6.69 -10.16
N PRO A 388 30.87 5.37 -10.38
CA PRO A 388 30.24 4.37 -9.54
C PRO A 388 30.71 4.48 -8.09
N LEU A 389 29.89 4.03 -7.14
CA LEU A 389 30.30 3.95 -5.74
C LEU A 389 31.56 3.07 -5.59
N PRO A 390 32.45 3.41 -4.65
CA PRO A 390 33.58 2.57 -4.33
C PRO A 390 33.11 1.19 -3.84
N LEU A 391 34.02 0.22 -3.87
CA LEU A 391 33.77 -1.09 -3.29
C LEU A 391 33.43 -0.97 -1.80
N PRO A 392 32.41 -1.66 -1.31
CA PRO A 392 32.16 -1.77 0.12
C PRO A 392 33.39 -2.33 0.83
N ASP A 393 33.70 -1.81 2.01
CA ASP A 393 34.88 -2.24 2.79
C ASP A 393 34.90 -3.76 3.04
N SER A 394 33.72 -4.39 3.19
CA SER A 394 33.58 -5.84 3.32
C SER A 394 34.07 -6.60 2.09
N ALA A 395 33.84 -6.07 0.89
CA ALA A 395 34.24 -6.71 -0.37
C ALA A 395 35.75 -6.58 -0.65
N ILE A 396 36.40 -5.55 -0.10
CA ILE A 396 37.85 -5.32 -0.28
C ILE A 396 38.66 -6.51 0.24
N ASN A 397 38.24 -7.11 1.35
CA ASN A 397 38.95 -8.24 1.98
C ASN A 397 38.80 -9.56 1.20
N SER A 398 37.66 -9.73 0.52
CA SER A 398 37.36 -10.93 -0.29
C SER A 398 38.03 -10.86 -1.68
N SER A 399 38.17 -9.65 -2.24
CA SER A 399 38.78 -9.41 -3.55
C SER A 399 40.32 -9.45 -3.51
N ARG A 400 40.89 -10.59 -3.10
CA ARG A 400 42.33 -10.84 -3.26
C ARG A 400 42.67 -10.98 -4.75
N ARG A 401 43.31 -9.94 -5.31
CA ARG A 401 44.25 -9.98 -6.46
C ARG A 401 43.68 -9.85 -7.88
N THR A 402 43.33 -8.64 -8.28
CA THR A 402 43.59 -8.18 -9.66
C THR A 402 44.20 -6.78 -9.62
N ARG A 403 45.44 -6.62 -10.10
CA ARG A 403 46.20 -5.35 -10.09
C ARG A 403 45.70 -4.31 -11.12
N SER A 404 44.42 -4.31 -11.47
CA SER A 404 43.88 -3.28 -12.36
C SER A 404 43.69 -1.98 -11.59
N THR A 405 44.34 -0.91 -12.02
CA THR A 405 44.27 0.44 -11.42
C THR A 405 42.95 1.17 -11.65
N GLY A 406 41.90 0.49 -12.13
CA GLY A 406 40.58 1.07 -12.40
C GLY A 406 39.54 0.71 -11.34
N SER A 407 38.48 1.53 -11.24
CA SER A 407 37.32 1.27 -10.39
C SER A 407 36.76 -0.13 -10.66
N LEU A 408 36.95 -1.04 -9.69
CA LEU A 408 36.46 -2.41 -9.79
C LEU A 408 34.97 -2.43 -9.39
N ILE A 409 34.11 -2.72 -10.36
CA ILE A 409 32.67 -2.84 -10.15
C ILE A 409 32.31 -4.31 -10.04
N ILE A 410 31.82 -4.69 -8.87
CA ILE A 410 31.42 -6.07 -8.55
C ILE A 410 29.90 -6.18 -8.44
N ASP A 411 29.23 -5.10 -8.05
CA ASP A 411 27.80 -5.11 -7.73
C ASP A 411 27.03 -4.00 -8.49
N THR A 412 25.79 -4.29 -8.88
CA THR A 412 24.88 -3.31 -9.50
C THR A 412 24.55 -2.14 -8.59
N ILE A 413 24.66 -2.28 -7.26
CA ILE A 413 24.49 -1.17 -6.31
C ILE A 413 25.48 -0.03 -6.58
N GLN A 414 26.71 -0.36 -6.99
CA GLN A 414 27.74 0.64 -7.26
C GLN A 414 27.36 1.54 -8.45
N MET A 415 26.49 1.06 -9.34
CA MET A 415 26.05 1.79 -10.52
C MET A 415 24.87 2.75 -10.24
N ILE A 416 24.32 2.79 -9.02
CA ILE A 416 23.18 3.66 -8.68
C ILE A 416 23.47 5.14 -8.99
N PRO A 417 24.61 5.75 -8.58
CA PRO A 417 24.88 7.15 -8.90
C PRO A 417 24.96 7.41 -10.41
N VAL A 418 25.55 6.47 -11.17
CA VAL A 418 25.65 6.55 -12.63
C VAL A 418 24.25 6.57 -13.26
N VAL A 419 23.36 5.69 -12.79
CA VAL A 419 21.97 5.63 -13.26
C VAL A 419 21.22 6.91 -12.90
N LEU A 420 21.39 7.45 -11.69
CA LEU A 420 20.77 8.72 -11.29
C LEU A 420 21.24 9.90 -12.15
N GLY A 421 22.55 10.03 -12.41
CA GLY A 421 23.06 11.08 -13.30
C GLY A 421 22.53 10.97 -14.73
N LEU A 422 22.35 9.74 -15.23
CA LEU A 422 21.70 9.53 -16.52
C LEU A 422 20.19 9.85 -16.47
N ILE A 423 19.50 9.62 -15.35
CA ILE A 423 18.11 10.06 -15.19
C ILE A 423 18.03 11.57 -15.26
N ASP A 424 18.93 12.30 -14.59
CA ASP A 424 18.94 13.77 -14.62
C ASP A 424 19.10 14.28 -16.07
N ALA A 425 20.06 13.74 -16.82
CA ALA A 425 20.23 14.08 -18.24
C ALA A 425 19.00 13.71 -19.09
N VAL A 426 18.40 12.53 -18.87
CA VAL A 426 17.23 12.09 -19.63
C VAL A 426 15.96 12.88 -19.26
N VAL A 427 15.80 13.32 -18.01
CA VAL A 427 14.66 14.15 -17.57
C VAL A 427 14.64 15.49 -18.30
N GLU A 428 15.81 16.04 -18.62
CA GLU A 428 15.93 17.27 -19.38
C GLU A 428 15.48 17.11 -20.83
N SER A 429 15.38 15.89 -21.35
CA SER A 429 14.98 15.64 -22.74
C SER A 429 13.57 16.12 -23.09
N THR A 430 13.42 16.64 -24.30
CA THR A 430 12.16 16.93 -25.00
C THR A 430 11.28 15.70 -25.11
N VAL A 431 11.86 14.49 -25.25
CA VAL A 431 11.11 13.22 -25.24
C VAL A 431 10.39 13.02 -23.91
N ILE A 432 11.06 13.24 -22.78
CA ILE A 432 10.43 13.14 -21.46
C ILE A 432 9.45 14.29 -21.22
N ARG A 433 9.79 15.52 -21.60
CA ARG A 433 8.87 16.68 -21.48
C ARG A 433 7.56 16.43 -22.25
N THR A 434 7.64 15.96 -23.49
CA THR A 434 6.46 15.64 -24.31
C THR A 434 5.64 14.49 -23.73
N GLU A 435 6.28 13.46 -23.16
CA GLU A 435 5.57 12.37 -22.48
C GLU A 435 4.91 12.83 -21.18
N ILE A 436 5.49 13.81 -20.45
CA ILE A 436 4.83 14.45 -19.29
C ILE A 436 3.55 15.17 -19.73
N ASP A 437 3.62 15.99 -20.79
CA ASP A 437 2.45 16.73 -21.31
C ASP A 437 1.36 15.80 -21.83
N LYS A 438 1.75 14.75 -22.53
CA LYS A 438 0.85 13.69 -22.97
C LYS A 438 0.23 12.96 -21.78
N GLY A 439 1.02 12.65 -20.75
CA GLY A 439 0.54 12.06 -19.51
C GLY A 439 -0.52 12.93 -18.81
N ALA A 440 -0.37 14.26 -18.86
CA ALA A 440 -1.38 15.18 -18.32
C ALA A 440 -2.70 15.15 -19.12
N LYS A 441 -2.65 14.89 -20.44
CA LYS A 441 -3.84 14.67 -21.28
C LYS A 441 -4.48 13.31 -20.97
N GLU A 442 -3.69 12.24 -20.96
CA GLU A 442 -4.15 10.87 -20.66
C GLU A 442 -4.75 10.79 -19.25
N SER A 443 -4.20 11.51 -18.27
CA SER A 443 -4.78 11.60 -16.92
C SER A 443 -6.21 12.15 -16.92
N LYS A 444 -6.49 13.17 -17.76
CA LYS A 444 -7.85 13.72 -17.92
C LYS A 444 -8.79 12.72 -18.57
N ASP A 445 -8.31 11.94 -19.52
CA ASP A 445 -9.11 10.90 -20.19
C ASP A 445 -9.47 9.78 -19.22
N VAL A 446 -8.53 9.29 -18.40
CA VAL A 446 -8.88 8.30 -17.36
C VAL A 446 -9.83 8.89 -16.32
N ALA A 447 -9.69 10.17 -15.95
CA ALA A 447 -10.67 10.82 -15.08
C ALA A 447 -12.06 10.91 -15.73
N ARG A 448 -12.15 10.99 -17.05
CA ARG A 448 -13.41 10.87 -17.81
C ARG A 448 -13.93 9.44 -17.76
N ASP A 449 -13.08 8.45 -18.03
CA ASP A 449 -13.46 7.03 -17.98
C ASP A 449 -13.97 6.61 -16.61
N VAL A 450 -13.37 7.09 -15.51
CA VAL A 450 -13.86 6.84 -14.13
C VAL A 450 -15.26 7.42 -13.94
N LYS A 451 -15.53 8.62 -14.46
CA LYS A 451 -16.86 9.25 -14.37
C LYS A 451 -17.89 8.51 -15.22
N ASP A 452 -17.53 8.13 -16.43
CA ASP A 452 -18.42 7.41 -17.35
C ASP A 452 -18.71 6.00 -16.84
N ALA A 453 -17.70 5.27 -16.35
CA ALA A 453 -17.88 4.00 -15.65
C ALA A 453 -18.79 4.13 -14.43
N THR A 454 -18.61 5.17 -13.62
CA THR A 454 -19.47 5.44 -12.45
C THR A 454 -20.91 5.73 -12.86
N ARG A 455 -21.11 6.52 -13.92
CA ARG A 455 -22.43 6.82 -14.47
C ARG A 455 -23.10 5.56 -15.00
N ASN A 456 -22.41 4.77 -15.82
CA ASN A 456 -22.91 3.52 -16.37
C ASN A 456 -23.29 2.52 -15.26
N ALA A 457 -22.44 2.37 -14.24
CA ALA A 457 -22.75 1.51 -13.09
C ALA A 457 -24.03 1.96 -12.37
N ASN A 458 -24.24 3.26 -12.18
CA ASN A 458 -25.46 3.80 -11.58
C ASN A 458 -26.69 3.59 -12.48
N ASP A 459 -26.56 3.76 -13.80
CA ASP A 459 -27.64 3.50 -14.75
C ASP A 459 -28.02 2.00 -14.77
N MET A 460 -27.04 1.10 -14.71
CA MET A 460 -27.26 -0.34 -14.54
C MET A 460 -27.96 -0.67 -13.23
N TRP A 461 -27.58 -0.01 -12.14
CA TRP A 461 -28.23 -0.18 -10.84
C TRP A 461 -29.69 0.27 -10.87
N GLU A 462 -30.01 1.42 -11.48
CA GLU A 462 -31.40 1.87 -11.59
C GLU A 462 -32.25 0.96 -12.48
N LYS A 463 -31.68 0.37 -13.54
CA LYS A 463 -32.35 -0.69 -14.33
C LYS A 463 -32.60 -1.94 -13.48
N ALA A 464 -31.56 -2.47 -12.82
CA ALA A 464 -31.65 -3.67 -11.99
C ALA A 464 -32.59 -3.48 -10.78
N LYS A 465 -32.64 -2.27 -10.22
CA LYS A 465 -33.54 -1.89 -9.13
C LYS A 465 -35.00 -1.95 -9.55
N LYS A 466 -35.35 -1.45 -10.76
CA LYS A 466 -36.70 -1.57 -11.32
C LYS A 466 -37.10 -3.03 -11.55
N GLU A 467 -36.18 -3.86 -12.05
CA GLU A 467 -36.42 -5.30 -12.26
C GLU A 467 -36.61 -6.08 -10.94
N THR A 468 -36.06 -5.56 -9.84
CA THR A 468 -36.03 -6.26 -8.54
C THR A 468 -37.08 -5.76 -7.54
N GLU A 469 -37.96 -4.85 -7.92
CA GLU A 469 -39.06 -4.40 -7.05
C GLU A 469 -39.97 -5.56 -6.58
N ASN A 470 -40.02 -6.65 -7.35
CA ASN A 470 -40.78 -7.87 -7.00
C ASN A 470 -39.95 -8.99 -6.36
N VAL A 471 -38.66 -8.76 -6.08
CA VAL A 471 -37.73 -9.79 -5.60
C VAL A 471 -37.64 -9.74 -4.07
N LYS A 472 -37.27 -10.87 -3.44
CA LYS A 472 -37.07 -10.98 -1.99
C LYS A 472 -36.08 -9.92 -1.48
N GLU A 473 -36.41 -9.29 -0.34
CA GLU A 473 -35.61 -8.22 0.30
C GLU A 473 -34.12 -8.59 0.48
N GLN A 474 -33.82 -9.85 0.77
CA GLN A 474 -32.45 -10.34 0.94
C GLN A 474 -31.61 -10.25 -0.35
N GLU A 475 -32.20 -10.60 -1.49
CA GLU A 475 -31.51 -10.51 -2.78
C GLU A 475 -31.33 -9.06 -3.21
N PHE A 476 -32.34 -8.21 -2.99
CA PHE A 476 -32.23 -6.77 -3.21
C PHE A 476 -31.08 -6.14 -2.40
N LYS A 477 -30.96 -6.51 -1.12
CA LYS A 477 -29.84 -6.08 -0.27
C LYS A 477 -28.48 -6.56 -0.78
N ALA A 478 -28.40 -7.81 -1.24
CA ALA A 478 -27.18 -8.36 -1.82
C ALA A 478 -26.77 -7.61 -3.11
N ARG A 479 -27.73 -7.32 -4.01
CA ARG A 479 -27.47 -6.53 -5.22
C ARG A 479 -27.05 -5.09 -4.89
N ARG A 480 -27.66 -4.47 -3.87
CA ARG A 480 -27.25 -3.13 -3.41
C ARG A 480 -25.82 -3.10 -2.91
N GLU A 481 -25.41 -4.09 -2.12
CA GLU A 481 -24.03 -4.18 -1.64
C GLU A 481 -23.07 -4.46 -2.80
N ALA A 482 -23.45 -5.31 -3.76
CA ALA A 482 -22.66 -5.55 -4.97
C ALA A 482 -22.47 -4.27 -5.82
N HIS A 483 -23.52 -3.46 -5.99
CA HIS A 483 -23.42 -2.16 -6.67
C HIS A 483 -22.49 -1.19 -5.93
N LYS A 484 -22.67 -1.05 -4.62
CA LYS A 484 -21.78 -0.24 -3.80
C LYS A 484 -20.32 -0.70 -3.91
N GLN A 485 -20.11 -2.02 -3.97
CA GLN A 485 -18.79 -2.58 -4.14
C GLN A 485 -18.19 -2.27 -5.52
N LEU A 486 -19.00 -2.35 -6.57
CA LEU A 486 -18.60 -1.99 -7.94
C LEU A 486 -18.19 -0.51 -8.04
N LEU A 487 -18.92 0.40 -7.39
CA LEU A 487 -18.54 1.81 -7.35
C LEU A 487 -17.20 2.02 -6.65
N GLN A 488 -16.94 1.30 -5.55
CA GLN A 488 -15.63 1.32 -4.89
C GLN A 488 -14.52 0.73 -5.76
N ASP A 489 -14.84 -0.26 -6.61
CA ASP A 489 -13.89 -0.83 -7.57
C ASP A 489 -13.53 0.17 -8.66
N ILE A 490 -14.51 0.89 -9.21
CA ILE A 490 -14.27 1.94 -10.20
C ILE A 490 -13.39 3.04 -9.61
N GLU A 491 -13.67 3.47 -8.38
CA GLU A 491 -12.87 4.47 -7.68
C GLU A 491 -11.44 3.96 -7.42
N GLY A 492 -11.30 2.75 -6.88
CA GLY A 492 -9.99 2.13 -6.59
C GLY A 492 -9.16 1.90 -7.86
N ALA A 493 -9.78 1.46 -8.95
CA ALA A 493 -9.13 1.33 -10.25
C ALA A 493 -8.67 2.69 -10.80
N GLY A 494 -9.51 3.73 -10.65
CA GLY A 494 -9.14 5.10 -10.97
C GLY A 494 -7.88 5.54 -10.23
N LYS A 495 -7.80 5.29 -8.92
CA LYS A 495 -6.61 5.59 -8.10
C LYS A 495 -5.38 4.82 -8.58
N VAL A 496 -5.52 3.54 -8.91
CA VAL A 496 -4.40 2.73 -9.44
C VAL A 496 -3.92 3.25 -10.80
N ALA A 497 -4.84 3.53 -11.74
CA ALA A 497 -4.51 4.02 -13.07
C ALA A 497 -3.87 5.43 -13.04
N MET A 498 -4.33 6.31 -12.15
CA MET A 498 -3.81 7.68 -11.98
C MET A 498 -2.32 7.72 -11.61
N ASN A 499 -1.80 6.71 -10.89
CA ASN A 499 -0.40 6.70 -10.48
C ASN A 499 0.59 6.70 -11.66
N ARG A 500 0.16 6.25 -12.85
CA ARG A 500 0.97 6.31 -14.09
C ARG A 500 1.41 7.73 -14.42
N PHE A 501 0.65 8.74 -14.00
CA PHE A 501 0.82 10.12 -14.42
C PHE A 501 1.43 11.01 -13.34
N ASN A 502 1.79 10.45 -12.17
CA ASN A 502 2.35 11.24 -11.08
C ASN A 502 3.68 11.88 -11.53
N PRO A 503 3.83 13.21 -11.38
CA PRO A 503 4.97 13.94 -11.93
C PRO A 503 6.27 13.58 -11.22
N ARG A 504 6.22 13.30 -9.91
CA ARG A 504 7.37 12.98 -9.07
C ARG A 504 6.97 12.01 -7.98
N PHE A 505 7.87 11.10 -7.67
CA PHE A 505 7.76 10.28 -6.47
C PHE A 505 8.24 11.08 -5.26
N ALA A 506 7.52 10.94 -4.14
CA ALA A 506 7.85 11.55 -2.87
C ALA A 506 7.31 10.65 -1.74
N PRO A 507 7.86 10.74 -0.52
CA PRO A 507 7.21 10.15 0.64
C PRO A 507 5.77 10.67 0.79
N LEU A 508 4.87 9.82 1.30
CA LEU A 508 3.49 10.21 1.61
C LEU A 508 3.43 11.32 2.67
N GLY A 509 4.46 11.40 3.51
CA GLY A 509 4.64 12.41 4.56
C GLY A 509 5.45 11.85 5.73
N GLY A 510 5.76 12.74 6.68
CA GLY A 510 6.33 12.39 7.97
C GLY A 510 5.31 12.56 9.10
N ASP A 511 5.52 11.90 10.23
CA ASP A 511 4.81 12.21 11.46
C ASP A 511 5.68 12.92 12.52
N ARG A 512 5.09 13.31 13.66
CA ARG A 512 5.80 14.10 14.68
C ARG A 512 6.90 13.34 15.40
N ASP A 513 6.93 12.02 15.29
CA ASP A 513 8.00 11.20 15.86
C ASP A 513 9.14 10.96 14.85
N GLY A 514 9.12 11.64 13.71
CA GLY A 514 10.16 11.51 12.67
C GLY A 514 10.00 10.30 11.76
N ARG A 515 8.88 9.56 11.84
CA ARG A 515 8.64 8.43 10.94
C ARG A 515 8.27 8.91 9.54
N LEU A 516 8.93 8.38 8.53
CA LEU A 516 8.69 8.68 7.12
C LEU A 516 7.90 7.54 6.48
N TYR A 517 6.83 7.88 5.76
CA TYR A 517 5.91 6.92 5.16
C TYR A 517 6.07 6.94 3.64
N TYR A 518 6.29 5.79 3.04
CA TYR A 518 6.45 5.61 1.59
C TYR A 518 5.41 4.63 1.07
N ALA A 519 4.90 4.90 -0.12
CA ALA A 519 4.08 3.96 -0.87
C ALA A 519 4.43 4.08 -2.35
N LEU A 520 4.99 3.02 -2.92
CA LEU A 520 5.40 3.02 -4.32
C LEU A 520 4.19 2.88 -5.24
N SER A 521 4.29 3.43 -6.45
CA SER A 521 3.26 3.33 -7.48
C SER A 521 2.98 1.85 -7.79
N PRO A 522 1.75 1.44 -8.12
CA PRO A 522 1.46 0.07 -8.55
C PRO A 522 2.32 -0.34 -9.76
N GLY A 523 2.69 -1.62 -9.88
CA GLY A 523 3.53 -2.09 -10.99
C GLY A 523 2.81 -1.99 -12.34
N ALA A 524 3.55 -2.10 -13.45
CA ALA A 524 3.02 -1.89 -14.81
C ALA A 524 1.78 -2.75 -15.09
N SER A 525 1.81 -4.01 -14.66
CA SER A 525 0.69 -4.94 -14.82
C SER A 525 -0.53 -4.61 -13.96
N ASP A 526 -0.36 -3.98 -12.79
CA ASP A 526 -1.48 -3.47 -11.97
C ASP A 526 -2.15 -2.30 -12.66
N ILE A 527 -1.34 -1.38 -13.20
CA ILE A 527 -1.80 -0.20 -13.92
C ILE A 527 -2.60 -0.62 -15.16
N GLU A 528 -2.03 -1.47 -16.03
CA GLU A 528 -2.71 -1.97 -17.24
C GLU A 528 -4.06 -2.65 -16.91
N SER A 529 -4.11 -3.47 -15.86
CA SER A 529 -5.35 -4.14 -15.45
C SER A 529 -6.42 -3.13 -15.00
N ALA A 530 -6.02 -2.06 -14.31
CA ALA A 530 -6.94 -0.98 -13.92
C ALA A 530 -7.48 -0.20 -15.12
N PHE A 531 -6.63 0.10 -16.12
CA PHE A 531 -7.07 0.71 -17.38
C PHE A 531 -8.08 -0.17 -18.12
N GLU A 532 -7.77 -1.46 -18.30
CA GLU A 532 -8.68 -2.40 -18.96
C GLU A 532 -10.03 -2.49 -18.25
N PHE A 533 -10.03 -2.51 -16.92
CA PHE A 533 -11.26 -2.50 -16.14
C PHE A 533 -12.07 -1.22 -16.35
N LEU A 534 -11.45 -0.04 -16.25
CA LEU A 534 -12.15 1.24 -16.44
C LEU A 534 -12.73 1.36 -17.85
N SER A 535 -11.94 1.03 -18.88
CA SER A 535 -12.41 1.06 -20.27
C SER A 535 -13.56 0.06 -20.51
N SER A 536 -13.53 -1.11 -19.89
CA SER A 536 -14.64 -2.07 -19.98
C SER A 536 -15.93 -1.51 -19.35
N MET A 537 -15.83 -0.91 -18.16
CA MET A 537 -16.98 -0.33 -17.47
C MET A 537 -17.53 0.93 -18.17
N ALA A 538 -16.66 1.71 -18.83
CA ALA A 538 -17.05 2.92 -19.55
C ALA A 538 -17.78 2.62 -20.88
N THR A 539 -17.53 1.46 -21.50
CA THR A 539 -18.07 1.12 -22.84
C THR A 539 -19.28 0.19 -22.83
N GLU A 540 -19.66 -0.38 -21.68
CA GLU A 540 -20.73 -1.40 -21.54
C GLU A 540 -22.18 -0.88 -21.71
N THR A 541 -22.43 0.13 -22.53
CA THR A 541 -23.79 0.69 -22.71
C THR A 541 -24.73 -0.17 -23.57
N ASP A 542 -24.18 -1.07 -24.40
CA ASP A 542 -24.97 -1.86 -25.36
C ASP A 542 -24.92 -3.38 -25.08
N ASP A 543 -26.09 -4.02 -25.05
CA ASP A 543 -26.32 -5.44 -24.73
C ASP A 543 -25.53 -6.43 -25.60
N ALA A 544 -24.93 -5.98 -26.71
CA ALA A 544 -24.14 -6.79 -27.63
C ALA A 544 -22.73 -7.15 -27.12
N SER A 545 -22.20 -6.46 -26.10
CA SER A 545 -20.81 -6.62 -25.64
C SER A 545 -20.58 -7.78 -24.66
N ARG A 546 -21.65 -8.34 -24.04
CA ARG A 546 -21.57 -9.35 -22.97
C ARG A 546 -20.80 -10.64 -23.33
N ASN A 547 -20.55 -10.90 -24.61
CA ASN A 547 -19.77 -12.06 -25.06
C ASN A 547 -18.26 -11.80 -25.16
N SER A 548 -17.82 -10.54 -25.11
CA SER A 548 -16.39 -10.21 -25.05
C SER A 548 -15.91 -10.29 -23.60
N LYS A 549 -15.89 -11.50 -23.03
CA LYS A 549 -15.20 -11.74 -21.76
C LYS A 549 -13.74 -11.36 -21.96
N ALA A 550 -13.37 -10.13 -21.59
CA ALA A 550 -11.99 -9.68 -21.55
C ALA A 550 -11.22 -10.73 -20.77
N LYS A 551 -10.32 -11.46 -21.46
CA LYS A 551 -9.50 -12.48 -20.83
C LYS A 551 -8.53 -11.75 -19.91
N ARG A 552 -8.96 -11.48 -18.67
CA ARG A 552 -8.08 -11.02 -17.59
C ARG A 552 -7.05 -12.12 -17.36
N LYS A 553 -5.89 -11.98 -18.01
CA LYS A 553 -4.82 -13.00 -17.99
C LYS A 553 -3.99 -12.95 -16.71
N ARG A 554 -4.28 -12.03 -15.79
CA ARG A 554 -3.44 -11.84 -14.61
C ARG A 554 -3.91 -12.72 -13.45
N ARG A 555 -2.96 -13.49 -12.91
CA ARG A 555 -3.17 -14.26 -11.69
C ARG A 555 -3.15 -13.29 -10.49
N PRO A 556 -4.16 -13.30 -9.59
CA PRO A 556 -4.05 -12.69 -8.27
C PRO A 556 -2.71 -12.97 -7.61
N LYS A 557 -2.09 -11.95 -7.01
CA LYS A 557 -1.04 -12.21 -6.03
C LYS A 557 -1.64 -12.86 -4.81
N ARG A 558 -1.06 -13.99 -4.41
CA ARG A 558 -1.56 -14.74 -3.26
C ARG A 558 -1.25 -14.00 -1.96
N GLU A 559 -1.95 -14.35 -0.90
CA GLU A 559 -1.73 -13.73 0.41
C GLU A 559 -0.33 -14.02 0.96
N ASP A 560 0.22 -15.20 0.69
CA ASP A 560 1.60 -15.58 1.05
C ASP A 560 2.64 -14.70 0.34
N GLU A 561 2.47 -14.46 -0.96
CA GLU A 561 3.32 -13.57 -1.75
C GLU A 561 3.30 -12.14 -1.18
N ARG A 562 2.12 -11.60 -0.85
CA ARG A 562 1.99 -10.26 -0.24
C ARG A 562 2.58 -10.19 1.15
N SER A 563 2.36 -11.21 1.98
CA SER A 563 2.89 -11.28 3.34
C SER A 563 4.41 -11.45 3.40
N SER A 564 5.04 -11.83 2.28
CA SER A 564 6.50 -11.93 2.16
C SER A 564 7.19 -10.56 2.09
N LEU A 565 6.43 -9.48 1.83
CA LEU A 565 6.91 -8.09 1.77
C LEU A 565 8.08 -7.86 0.81
N LYS A 566 8.18 -8.69 -0.24
CA LYS A 566 9.24 -8.57 -1.25
C LYS A 566 9.00 -7.45 -2.25
N GLU A 567 7.73 -7.19 -2.57
CA GLU A 567 7.34 -6.24 -3.60
C GLU A 567 6.82 -4.95 -2.97
N TRP A 568 7.60 -3.88 -3.09
CA TRP A 568 7.38 -2.64 -2.33
C TRP A 568 6.13 -1.86 -2.75
N SER A 569 5.59 -2.13 -3.95
CA SER A 569 4.32 -1.54 -4.39
C SER A 569 3.07 -2.12 -3.71
N TRP A 570 3.21 -3.17 -2.87
CA TRP A 570 2.09 -3.87 -2.21
C TRP A 570 1.94 -3.56 -0.71
N PHE A 571 2.71 -2.62 -0.17
CA PHE A 571 2.61 -2.19 1.22
C PHE A 571 3.03 -0.73 1.41
N VAL A 572 2.67 -0.18 2.57
CA VAL A 572 3.24 1.10 3.05
C VAL A 572 4.53 0.78 3.80
N ALA A 573 5.65 1.27 3.30
CA ALA A 573 6.94 1.19 3.97
C ALA A 573 7.09 2.38 4.93
N VAL A 574 7.63 2.13 6.12
CA VAL A 574 7.82 3.17 7.15
C VAL A 574 9.25 3.10 7.64
N TRP A 575 9.99 4.19 7.50
CA TRP A 575 11.30 4.36 8.09
C TRP A 575 11.18 5.06 9.44
N GLY A 576 11.82 4.50 10.47
CA GLY A 576 11.92 5.12 11.79
C GLY A 576 11.67 4.14 12.95
N LYS A 577 11.55 4.68 14.16
CA LYS A 577 11.30 3.89 15.37
C LYS A 577 9.91 3.27 15.39
N LYS A 578 9.83 2.02 15.84
CA LYS A 578 8.55 1.35 16.09
C LYS A 578 7.78 2.07 17.20
N PRO A 579 6.46 2.29 17.09
CA PRO A 579 5.70 2.84 18.19
C PRO A 579 5.77 1.93 19.44
N PRO A 580 6.00 2.50 20.64
CA PRO A 580 6.02 1.76 21.89
C PRO A 580 4.75 0.91 22.09
N PRO A 581 4.87 -0.32 22.65
CA PRO A 581 3.75 -1.25 22.89
C PRO A 581 2.56 -0.61 23.62
N ASP A 582 2.85 0.32 24.54
CA ASP A 582 1.86 1.02 25.36
C ASP A 582 0.92 1.93 24.57
N LEU A 583 1.29 2.30 23.34
CA LEU A 583 0.46 3.11 22.44
C LEU A 583 -0.44 2.28 21.50
N GLY A 584 -0.67 1.03 21.89
CA GLY A 584 -1.61 0.13 21.25
C GLY A 584 -0.96 -0.89 20.32
N THR A 585 0.36 -0.95 20.16
CA THR A 585 1.00 -1.99 19.34
C THR A 585 1.02 -3.32 20.09
N LEU A 586 0.42 -4.37 19.52
CA LEU A 586 0.54 -5.71 20.10
C LEU A 586 1.94 -6.27 19.77
N PRO A 587 2.59 -6.97 20.72
CA PRO A 587 3.80 -7.72 20.40
C PRO A 587 3.44 -8.76 19.33
N PHE A 588 3.99 -8.57 18.12
CA PHE A 588 3.83 -9.52 17.04
C PHE A 588 4.67 -10.74 17.39
N LYS A 589 4.04 -11.83 17.82
CA LYS A 589 4.72 -13.13 17.80
C LYS A 589 4.87 -13.54 16.34
N PRO A 590 6.09 -13.62 15.78
CA PRO A 590 6.27 -14.13 14.43
C PRO A 590 5.58 -15.49 14.31
N ILE A 591 4.95 -15.75 13.16
CA ILE A 591 4.36 -17.05 12.87
C ILE A 591 5.51 -18.04 12.87
N ALA A 592 5.63 -18.81 13.97
CA ALA A 592 6.70 -19.75 14.22
C ALA A 592 6.71 -20.84 13.14
N ASN A 593 7.44 -20.59 12.05
CA ASN A 593 7.95 -21.62 11.17
C ASN A 593 9.24 -22.17 11.79
N GLY A 594 9.13 -22.78 12.98
CA GLY A 594 10.09 -23.73 13.58
C GLY A 594 11.59 -23.41 13.59
N GLY A 595 12.02 -22.18 13.33
CA GLY A 595 13.40 -21.73 13.45
C GLY A 595 13.63 -21.18 14.85
N GLU A 596 14.79 -21.49 15.41
CA GLU A 596 15.30 -21.03 16.70
C GLU A 596 14.96 -19.54 16.91
N GLU A 597 14.35 -19.24 18.06
CA GLU A 597 14.07 -17.87 18.47
C GLU A 597 15.42 -17.20 18.74
N ASP A 598 15.97 -16.51 17.73
CA ASP A 598 17.10 -15.60 17.92
C ASP A 598 16.70 -14.62 19.02
N ASP A 599 17.47 -14.65 20.12
CA ASP A 599 17.48 -13.64 21.18
C ASP A 599 17.91 -12.31 20.54
N GLU A 600 17.01 -11.64 19.81
CA GLU A 600 17.17 -10.23 19.42
C GLU A 600 17.20 -9.44 20.73
N SER A 601 18.41 -9.15 21.22
CA SER A 601 18.67 -8.39 22.44
C SER A 601 17.92 -7.05 22.41
N ASP A 602 17.25 -6.69 23.52
CA ASP A 602 16.44 -5.48 23.67
C ASP A 602 17.15 -4.15 23.26
N ASP A 603 18.49 -4.15 23.13
CA ASP A 603 19.28 -3.02 22.65
C ASP A 603 18.97 -2.60 21.19
N ASP A 604 18.30 -3.47 20.43
CA ASP A 604 17.94 -3.23 19.03
C ASP A 604 16.72 -2.32 18.81
N GLU A 605 15.97 -1.94 19.86
CA GLU A 605 14.75 -1.12 19.73
C GLU A 605 15.02 0.37 19.46
N VAL A 606 16.26 0.84 19.63
CA VAL A 606 16.57 2.28 19.56
C VAL A 606 16.85 2.77 18.13
N VAL A 607 17.25 1.88 17.22
CA VAL A 607 17.74 2.23 15.88
C VAL A 607 16.56 2.34 14.88
N ASP A 608 16.61 3.34 14.02
CA ASP A 608 15.65 3.50 12.93
C ASP A 608 15.75 2.31 11.97
N LYS A 609 14.60 1.69 11.69
CA LYS A 609 14.49 0.48 10.88
C LYS A 609 13.34 0.61 9.90
N TRP A 610 13.33 -0.26 8.89
CA TRP A 610 12.24 -0.36 7.94
C TRP A 610 11.11 -1.25 8.46
N TRP A 611 9.90 -0.73 8.42
CA TRP A 611 8.66 -1.44 8.75
C TRP A 611 7.70 -1.44 7.57
N ALA A 612 6.77 -2.38 7.56
CA ALA A 612 5.73 -2.46 6.56
C ALA A 612 4.34 -2.71 7.15
N ILE A 613 3.34 -2.14 6.48
CA ILE A 613 1.91 -2.42 6.69
C ILE A 613 1.28 -2.69 5.33
N TRP A 614 0.86 -3.93 5.10
CA TRP A 614 0.46 -4.42 3.78
C TRP A 614 -1.06 -4.71 3.65
N GLN A 615 -1.79 -4.81 4.75
CA GLN A 615 -3.23 -5.06 4.70
C GLN A 615 -3.99 -3.73 4.57
N PRO A 616 -4.89 -3.55 3.58
CA PRO A 616 -5.67 -2.31 3.41
C PRO A 616 -6.38 -1.87 4.70
N ALA A 617 -6.99 -2.83 5.42
CA ALA A 617 -7.66 -2.56 6.69
C ALA A 617 -6.71 -2.06 7.78
N GLU A 618 -5.46 -2.55 7.82
CA GLU A 618 -4.45 -2.09 8.79
C GLU A 618 -3.88 -0.71 8.38
N ILE A 619 -3.79 -0.40 7.09
CA ILE A 619 -3.39 0.94 6.61
C ILE A 619 -4.44 2.00 7.00
N ARG A 620 -5.75 1.69 6.88
CA ARG A 620 -6.82 2.59 7.37
C ARG A 620 -6.77 2.76 8.90
N LYS A 621 -6.40 1.70 9.64
CA LYS A 621 -6.16 1.82 11.09
C LYS A 621 -4.96 2.71 11.37
N LEU A 622 -3.89 2.66 10.57
CA LEU A 622 -2.75 3.57 10.68
C LEU A 622 -3.20 5.02 10.47
N ALA A 623 -3.99 5.30 9.42
CA ALA A 623 -4.56 6.63 9.19
C ALA A 623 -5.40 7.12 10.38
N THR A 624 -6.24 6.24 10.94
CA THR A 624 -7.02 6.51 12.16
C THR A 624 -6.12 6.74 13.38
N TRP A 625 -5.05 5.97 13.52
CA TRP A 625 -4.08 6.06 14.60
C TRP A 625 -3.38 7.42 14.59
N ILE A 626 -2.88 7.87 13.43
CA ILE A 626 -2.24 9.17 13.24
C ILE A 626 -3.24 10.29 13.60
N THR A 627 -4.47 10.17 13.12
CA THR A 627 -5.56 11.13 13.40
C THR A 627 -5.83 11.28 14.90
N LEU A 628 -5.92 10.16 15.63
CA LEU A 628 -6.19 10.16 17.07
C LEU A 628 -4.98 10.60 17.89
N LYS A 629 -3.78 10.10 17.56
CA LYS A 629 -2.54 10.40 18.28
C LYS A 629 -2.23 11.90 18.26
N TYR A 630 -2.40 12.53 17.10
CA TYR A 630 -2.10 13.95 16.92
C TYR A 630 -3.32 14.86 17.01
N ARG A 631 -4.47 14.32 17.47
CA ARG A 631 -5.72 15.07 17.70
C ARG A 631 -6.18 15.90 16.49
N LEU A 632 -6.04 15.35 15.28
CA LEU A 632 -6.36 16.07 14.05
C LEU A 632 -7.86 16.45 13.96
N ASN A 633 -8.72 15.66 14.60
CA ASN A 633 -10.18 15.86 14.66
C ASN A 633 -10.65 16.98 15.60
N GLU A 634 -9.76 17.56 16.42
CA GLU A 634 -10.10 18.74 17.21
C GLU A 634 -10.19 19.94 16.26
N ASN A 635 -11.41 20.18 15.74
CA ASN A 635 -11.72 21.38 15.01
C ASN A 635 -11.40 22.59 15.90
N THR A 636 -10.71 23.57 15.32
CA THR A 636 -10.22 24.83 15.90
C THR A 636 -11.37 25.76 16.32
N VAL A 637 -12.37 25.25 17.03
CA VAL A 637 -13.58 26.01 17.42
C VAL A 637 -13.33 26.87 18.66
N SER A 638 -12.14 26.82 19.25
CA SER A 638 -11.88 27.42 20.58
C SER A 638 -10.97 28.65 20.59
N SER A 639 -10.38 29.10 19.48
CA SER A 639 -9.42 30.22 19.52
C SER A 639 -9.97 31.60 19.13
N ALA A 640 -11.25 31.72 18.75
CA ALA A 640 -11.81 33.00 18.27
C ALA A 640 -12.63 33.79 19.32
N SER A 641 -12.65 33.40 20.60
CA SER A 641 -13.59 34.00 21.59
C SER A 641 -12.99 34.64 22.83
N SER A 642 -11.66 34.87 22.93
CA SER A 642 -11.08 35.47 24.14
C SER A 642 -9.89 36.42 23.92
N SER A 643 -10.01 37.39 22.99
CA SER A 643 -9.10 38.54 22.96
C SER A 643 -9.84 39.83 22.63
N GLY A 644 -10.83 40.16 23.48
CA GLY A 644 -11.23 41.56 23.66
C GLY A 644 -10.51 42.10 24.89
N SER A 645 -9.44 42.87 24.69
CA SER A 645 -9.05 44.04 25.52
C SER A 645 -7.65 44.57 25.16
N SER A 646 -7.54 45.89 25.24
CA SER A 646 -6.36 46.77 25.06
C SER A 646 -5.83 46.96 23.63
N ALA A 647 -6.44 47.93 22.96
CA ALA A 647 -5.81 48.74 21.94
C ALA A 647 -4.66 49.56 22.56
N SER A 648 -3.44 49.33 22.08
CA SER A 648 -2.33 50.29 22.20
C SER A 648 -1.64 50.37 20.84
N THR A 649 -1.89 51.48 20.16
CA THR A 649 -1.13 51.98 19.00
C THR A 649 0.36 52.11 19.31
N PRO A 650 1.28 51.52 18.51
CA PRO A 650 2.64 52.01 18.41
C PRO A 650 2.79 52.88 17.16
N SER A 651 3.50 53.99 17.34
CA SER A 651 3.79 54.99 16.32
C SER A 651 4.65 54.45 15.20
N SER A 652 4.56 55.13 14.06
CA SER A 652 5.50 55.05 12.96
C SER A 652 6.91 55.44 13.40
N ASP A 653 7.86 55.11 12.52
CA ASP A 653 9.26 55.53 12.50
C ASP A 653 10.24 54.44 12.98
N ASN A 654 10.57 53.52 12.06
CA ASN A 654 11.98 53.32 11.72
C ASN A 654 12.14 52.57 10.38
N ALA A 655 12.93 53.20 9.52
CA ALA A 655 13.37 52.72 8.24
C ALA A 655 14.55 51.74 8.37
N ALA A 656 14.72 50.94 7.30
CA ALA A 656 15.95 50.24 6.91
C ALA A 656 16.50 49.15 7.86
N GLY A 657 16.03 47.93 7.63
CA GLY A 657 16.66 46.71 8.13
C GLY A 657 15.92 45.48 7.63
N TYR A 658 16.16 45.08 6.37
CA TYR A 658 15.76 43.75 5.87
C TYR A 658 16.68 42.71 6.52
N ASP A 659 16.42 42.44 7.80
CA ASP A 659 17.02 41.33 8.52
C ASP A 659 16.32 40.06 8.03
N ALA A 660 17.02 39.28 7.22
CA ALA A 660 16.59 37.98 6.73
C ALA A 660 16.43 37.03 7.92
N ARG A 661 15.32 37.16 8.65
CA ARG A 661 14.89 36.19 9.66
C ARG A 661 14.72 34.86 8.96
N ALA A 662 15.74 34.01 9.08
CA ALA A 662 15.66 32.61 8.75
C ALA A 662 14.40 32.05 9.40
N VAL A 663 13.39 31.76 8.58
CA VAL A 663 12.18 31.06 9.03
C VAL A 663 12.67 29.69 9.44
N GLN A 664 12.90 29.53 10.74
CA GLN A 664 13.29 28.25 11.32
C GLN A 664 12.10 27.31 11.13
N MET A 665 12.12 26.56 10.02
CA MET A 665 11.10 25.57 9.74
C MET A 665 11.10 24.59 10.91
N SER A 666 9.96 24.50 11.60
CA SER A 666 9.77 23.54 12.67
C SER A 666 10.12 22.16 12.11
N PRO A 667 10.98 21.38 12.77
CA PRO A 667 11.35 20.03 12.32
C PRO A 667 10.14 19.06 12.35
N HIS A 668 9.04 19.46 12.98
CA HIS A 668 7.82 18.67 13.05
C HIS A 668 6.82 19.03 11.95
N PRO A 669 6.16 18.02 11.35
CA PRO A 669 5.11 18.24 10.36
C PRO A 669 3.94 19.01 10.95
N SER A 670 3.47 19.97 10.17
CA SER A 670 2.28 20.77 10.42
C SER A 670 1.02 19.90 10.48
N LYS A 671 -0.06 20.45 11.07
CA LYS A 671 -1.37 19.77 11.09
C LYS A 671 -1.87 19.46 9.67
N LEU A 672 -1.58 20.33 8.70
CA LEU A 672 -1.99 20.16 7.31
C LEU A 672 -1.25 19.00 6.65
N GLU A 673 0.06 18.89 6.86
CA GLU A 673 0.87 17.76 6.36
C GLU A 673 0.42 16.43 6.96
N LEU A 674 0.08 16.40 8.25
CA LEU A 674 -0.48 15.20 8.88
C LEU A 674 -1.84 14.81 8.30
N LEU A 675 -2.71 15.79 7.98
CA LEU A 675 -3.98 15.53 7.30
C LEU A 675 -3.76 15.02 5.87
N ALA A 676 -2.78 15.55 5.15
CA ALA A 676 -2.40 15.08 3.83
C ALA A 676 -1.88 13.64 3.88
N LEU A 677 -1.01 13.31 4.86
CA LEU A 677 -0.54 11.95 5.09
C LEU A 677 -1.70 10.97 5.35
N VAL A 678 -2.67 11.35 6.19
CA VAL A 678 -3.86 10.54 6.47
C VAL A 678 -4.68 10.29 5.20
N ALA A 679 -4.92 11.32 4.40
CA ALA A 679 -5.64 11.20 3.13
C ALA A 679 -4.91 10.30 2.13
N ASN A 680 -3.59 10.47 1.99
CA ASN A 680 -2.76 9.67 1.11
C ASN A 680 -2.74 8.18 1.51
N LEU A 681 -2.72 7.89 2.81
CA LEU A 681 -2.81 6.52 3.33
C LEU A 681 -4.16 5.87 3.01
N ASP A 682 -5.26 6.61 3.15
CA ASP A 682 -6.60 6.12 2.80
C ASP A 682 -6.76 5.88 1.30
N ASP A 683 -6.24 6.78 0.47
CA ASP A 683 -6.22 6.64 -0.99
C ASP A 683 -5.40 5.42 -1.43
N TYR A 684 -4.22 5.23 -0.85
CA TYR A 684 -3.39 4.06 -1.12
C TYR A 684 -4.08 2.76 -0.67
N ALA A 685 -4.71 2.75 0.52
CA ALA A 685 -5.45 1.59 1.01
C ALA A 685 -6.60 1.22 0.07
N MET A 686 -7.32 2.20 -0.48
CA MET A 686 -8.40 1.98 -1.44
C MET A 686 -7.88 1.36 -2.75
N GLY A 687 -6.80 1.90 -3.31
CA GLY A 687 -6.17 1.34 -4.52
C GLY A 687 -5.61 -0.08 -4.28
N LEU A 688 -5.06 -0.35 -3.09
CA LEU A 688 -4.60 -1.68 -2.71
C LEU A 688 -5.77 -2.66 -2.54
N GLU A 689 -6.89 -2.23 -1.95
CA GLU A 689 -8.10 -3.04 -1.78
C GLU A 689 -8.70 -3.49 -3.12
N PHE A 690 -8.74 -2.60 -4.12
CA PHE A 690 -9.09 -2.95 -5.49
C PHE A 690 -8.14 -4.03 -6.06
N ARG A 691 -6.82 -3.84 -5.96
CA ARG A 691 -5.83 -4.80 -6.47
C ARG A 691 -5.94 -6.19 -5.83
N VAL A 692 -6.26 -6.26 -4.54
CA VAL A 692 -6.48 -7.53 -3.84
C VAL A 692 -7.72 -8.26 -4.37
N ARG A 693 -8.82 -7.53 -4.60
CA ARG A 693 -10.10 -8.11 -5.02
C ARG A 693 -10.18 -8.44 -6.50
N ASP A 694 -9.53 -7.63 -7.36
CA ASP A 694 -9.43 -7.89 -8.80
C ASP A 694 -8.85 -9.28 -9.08
N GLY A 695 -7.91 -9.68 -8.22
CA GLY A 695 -7.37 -11.02 -8.19
C GLY A 695 -8.40 -12.12 -7.88
N ASP A 696 -9.24 -11.94 -6.85
CA ASP A 696 -10.24 -12.95 -6.45
C ASP A 696 -11.32 -13.16 -7.52
N MET A 697 -11.74 -12.08 -8.20
CA MET A 697 -12.73 -12.11 -9.28
C MET A 697 -12.30 -13.03 -10.44
N ALA A 698 -11.01 -12.98 -10.80
CA ALA A 698 -10.44 -13.84 -11.84
C ALA A 698 -10.54 -15.34 -11.49
N ASN A 699 -10.42 -15.71 -10.21
CA ASN A 699 -10.51 -17.10 -9.77
C ASN A 699 -11.96 -17.63 -9.75
N THR A 700 -12.94 -16.80 -9.37
CA THR A 700 -14.34 -17.25 -9.27
C THR A 700 -14.98 -17.61 -10.61
N THR A 701 -14.59 -16.93 -11.69
CA THR A 701 -15.19 -17.15 -13.03
C THR A 701 -14.76 -18.47 -13.70
N GLY A 702 -13.65 -19.07 -13.26
CA GLY A 702 -13.16 -20.34 -13.80
C GLY A 702 -13.91 -21.58 -13.30
N THR A 703 -14.62 -21.50 -12.18
CA THR A 703 -15.16 -22.69 -11.48
C THR A 703 -16.63 -22.98 -11.83
N THR A 704 -17.35 -22.04 -12.44
CA THR A 704 -18.80 -22.16 -12.68
C THR A 704 -19.18 -22.82 -14.00
N VAL A 705 -18.24 -23.15 -14.89
CA VAL A 705 -18.55 -23.62 -16.25
C VAL A 705 -18.82 -25.13 -16.34
N ASP A 706 -18.48 -25.94 -15.34
CA ASP A 706 -18.63 -27.41 -15.41
C ASP A 706 -19.87 -27.99 -14.71
N LEU A 707 -20.63 -27.19 -13.95
CA LEU A 707 -21.84 -27.70 -13.28
C LEU A 707 -23.05 -27.83 -14.23
N ASP A 708 -23.14 -27.03 -15.30
CA ASP A 708 -24.26 -27.10 -16.25
C ASP A 708 -24.05 -28.14 -17.36
N LYS A 709 -22.81 -28.54 -17.65
CA LYS A 709 -22.53 -29.64 -18.60
C LYS A 709 -22.90 -31.03 -18.06
N GLY A 710 -23.09 -31.16 -16.75
CA GLY A 710 -23.55 -32.41 -16.11
C GLY A 710 -25.04 -32.70 -16.29
N LYS A 711 -25.88 -31.69 -16.55
CA LYS A 711 -27.34 -31.88 -16.70
C LYS A 711 -27.77 -32.26 -18.12
N ALA A 712 -26.98 -31.95 -19.14
CA ALA A 712 -27.27 -32.30 -20.52
C ALA A 712 -26.83 -33.72 -20.93
N ARG A 713 -26.25 -34.50 -20.00
CA ARG A 713 -25.80 -35.89 -20.25
C ARG A 713 -26.66 -36.96 -19.57
N ALA A 714 -27.77 -36.56 -18.94
CA ALA A 714 -28.71 -37.42 -18.23
C ALA A 714 -30.15 -37.38 -18.80
N ALA A 715 -30.30 -36.84 -20.02
CA ALA A 715 -31.49 -36.94 -20.86
C ALA A 715 -31.04 -37.46 -22.23
#